data_AF-F7KTA0-F1
#
_entry.id   AF-F7KTA0-F1
#
_cell.length_a   1.000
_cell.length_b   1.000
_cell.length_c   1.000
_cell.angle_alpha   90.00
_cell.angle_beta   90.00
_cell.angle_gamma   90.00
#
_symmetry.space_group_name_H-M   'P 1'
#
loop_
_entity.id
_entity.type
_entity.pdbx_description
1 polymer ?
#
loop_
_entity_poly.entity_id
_entity_poly.type
_entity_poly.pdbx_seq_one_letter_code
_entity_poly.pdbx_strand_id
1 'polypeptide(L)'
;MKPIRLVMSAFGSYAEVTTIDFQGVQQGLFLITGDTGSGKTTIFDAITYALYDQTSGGARDGNMMRSQYASEDMGTYVEYTFSYQGKEYTIRRNPEYIRLGKRRYADGSPRYVKEPSKVELILPDGSVFQGKKRETDQKIEEIIGLDSVQFTQIAMIAQGDFLKLLHAESKERKKIFTKIFQTRLYYRVQEELKKNAGRLYYQLEDNLREIRQEIERVEVEKALPSKERWEEIKSLAVLPYEEVKATLEEILQEGRALEKEKQKISDRLAKRLDQLKSKKLEAEARNELFQTYENMKESWQELGKEKERYQESERRLAQARRADKASSAEEALAQARMNLDRGRKTLRITEEKLEEAQILAEALKAVKSKKEQEFLDWKAECEAGIIRIQDALPRYEQIEALKEQQEALGKALEKKQGVLQEAETKEDGLKHSREEARRAQELYEESKMNVEALGMKKEQCSHRLLQLKELKGSFDTLLSLEEECHRKRCRSEEDRKSYLSAAALYEAKYQAFLDEQAGILAQGLEAGDPCPVCGATSHPALQPLKEGAPAQQEVEEARESRNLAERRRDASAAAFQEAAIRYGSGKNAFLRGYRELTEDEPDEGMLPSEAICHRILEAERQCQEAYHKVSWAYEKADKEAKLHEEAKNSGTADRGSAGRAERTALQTGGRTRRT
;
A
#
# COMPACT_ATOMS: atom_id res chain seq x y z
N MET A 1 23.25 40.40 -50.74
CA MET A 1 24.67 40.07 -50.52
C MET A 1 25.48 40.71 -51.65
N LYS A 2 26.60 41.38 -51.36
CA LYS A 2 27.47 42.02 -52.34
C LYS A 2 28.91 41.54 -52.16
N PRO A 3 29.56 40.93 -53.18
CA PRO A 3 30.98 40.57 -53.09
C PRO A 3 31.84 41.83 -53.00
N ILE A 4 32.86 41.82 -52.14
CA ILE A 4 33.82 42.91 -51.98
C ILE A 4 35.19 42.49 -52.51
N ARG A 5 35.70 41.34 -52.03
CA ARG A 5 37.04 40.85 -52.38
C ARG A 5 37.09 39.34 -52.34
N LEU A 6 37.80 38.71 -53.27
CA LEU A 6 38.09 37.28 -53.26
C LEU A 6 39.59 37.07 -53.47
N VAL A 7 40.24 36.40 -52.53
CA VAL A 7 41.65 36.00 -52.61
C VAL A 7 41.70 34.48 -52.67
N MET A 8 42.37 33.95 -53.68
CA MET A 8 42.57 32.51 -53.88
C MET A 8 44.07 32.23 -53.92
N SER A 9 44.53 31.22 -53.20
CA SER A 9 45.92 30.76 -53.21
C SER A 9 45.94 29.25 -53.44
N ALA A 10 46.71 28.79 -54.43
CA ALA A 10 46.86 27.38 -54.78
C ALA A 10 45.51 26.63 -54.87
N PHE A 11 44.51 27.24 -55.51
CA PHE A 11 43.11 26.77 -55.55
C PHE A 11 42.59 26.60 -56.98
N GLY A 12 42.21 25.38 -57.35
CA GLY A 12 41.74 24.97 -58.67
C GLY A 12 42.75 25.30 -59.77
N SER A 13 42.33 26.05 -60.78
CA SER A 13 43.21 26.50 -61.87
C SER A 13 44.18 27.62 -61.47
N TYR A 14 44.04 28.22 -60.29
CA TYR A 14 44.90 29.32 -59.83
C TYR A 14 46.05 28.77 -58.97
N ALA A 15 47.24 28.71 -59.54
CA ALA A 15 48.45 28.21 -58.88
C ALA A 15 49.00 29.20 -57.84
N GLU A 16 49.05 30.49 -58.20
CA GLU A 16 49.57 31.58 -57.37
C GLU A 16 48.47 32.31 -56.58
N VAL A 17 48.88 33.22 -55.70
CA VAL A 17 47.95 34.10 -54.96
C VAL A 17 47.30 35.08 -55.93
N THR A 18 46.03 34.88 -56.20
CA THR A 18 45.22 35.72 -57.09
C THR A 18 44.19 36.48 -56.26
N THR A 19 44.19 37.81 -56.37
CA THR A 19 43.20 38.67 -55.72
C THR A 19 42.27 39.28 -56.77
N ILE A 20 40.97 39.08 -56.59
CA ILE A 20 39.91 39.69 -57.38
C ILE A 20 39.22 40.72 -56.49
N ASP A 21 39.33 41.99 -56.88
CA ASP A 21 38.67 43.10 -56.21
C ASP A 21 37.37 43.45 -56.95
N PHE A 22 36.25 43.43 -56.23
CA PHE A 22 34.93 43.76 -56.75
C PHE A 22 34.49 45.19 -56.40
N GLN A 23 35.26 45.93 -55.58
CA GLN A 23 34.90 47.29 -55.16
C GLN A 23 34.86 48.29 -56.32
N GLY A 24 35.66 48.06 -57.37
CA GLY A 24 35.71 48.91 -58.56
C GLY A 24 34.49 48.83 -59.49
N VAL A 25 33.55 47.90 -59.26
CA VAL A 25 32.38 47.70 -60.13
C VAL A 25 31.21 48.58 -59.68
N GLN A 26 31.06 49.76 -60.28
CA GLN A 26 30.05 50.74 -59.87
C GLN A 26 28.61 50.45 -60.36
N GLN A 27 28.45 49.75 -61.50
CA GLN A 27 27.13 49.53 -62.14
C GLN A 27 26.47 48.19 -61.76
N GLY A 28 27.01 47.44 -60.80
CA GLY A 28 26.43 46.17 -60.33
C GLY A 28 26.52 45.00 -61.31
N LEU A 29 27.04 45.21 -62.52
CA LEU A 29 27.26 44.18 -63.55
C LEU A 29 28.76 44.14 -63.92
N PHE A 30 29.33 42.94 -63.97
CA PHE A 30 30.69 42.71 -64.46
C PHE A 30 30.75 41.41 -65.26
N LEU A 31 31.68 41.34 -66.21
CA LEU A 31 31.87 40.18 -67.07
C LEU A 31 33.22 39.53 -66.78
N ILE A 32 33.21 38.25 -66.43
CA ILE A 32 34.41 37.41 -66.35
C ILE A 32 34.55 36.68 -67.68
N THR A 33 35.55 37.04 -68.48
CA THR A 33 35.83 36.42 -69.79
C THR A 33 37.17 35.68 -69.78
N GLY A 34 37.34 34.73 -70.70
CA GLY A 34 38.54 33.92 -70.88
C GLY A 34 38.23 32.63 -71.65
N ASP A 35 39.26 31.89 -72.07
CA ASP A 35 39.10 30.66 -72.84
C ASP A 35 38.47 29.51 -72.02
N THR A 36 37.89 28.52 -72.69
CA THR A 36 37.39 27.31 -72.00
C THR A 36 38.53 26.66 -71.22
N GLY A 37 38.33 26.40 -69.92
CA GLY A 37 39.37 25.88 -69.03
C GLY A 37 40.23 26.93 -68.31
N SER A 38 40.04 28.22 -68.58
CA SER A 38 40.79 29.32 -67.95
C SER A 38 40.52 29.57 -66.45
N GLY A 39 39.75 28.70 -65.79
CA GLY A 39 39.44 28.83 -64.35
C GLY A 39 38.23 29.70 -64.00
N LYS A 40 37.41 30.14 -64.96
CA LYS A 40 36.19 30.95 -64.69
C LYS A 40 35.27 30.30 -63.66
N THR A 41 34.99 29.01 -63.82
CA THR A 41 34.17 28.24 -62.86
C THR A 41 34.84 28.14 -61.48
N THR A 42 36.17 28.12 -61.42
CA THR A 42 36.92 28.07 -60.16
C THR A 42 36.70 29.31 -59.30
N ILE A 43 36.44 30.48 -59.89
CA ILE A 43 36.06 31.69 -59.14
C ILE A 43 34.74 31.47 -58.40
N PHE A 44 33.75 30.88 -59.06
CA PHE A 44 32.45 30.55 -58.45
C PHE A 44 32.56 29.42 -57.41
N ASP A 45 33.40 28.42 -57.69
CA ASP A 45 33.71 27.36 -56.72
C ASP A 45 34.39 27.93 -55.48
N ALA A 46 35.28 28.92 -55.61
CA ALA A 46 35.95 29.55 -54.49
C ALA A 46 34.97 30.32 -53.59
N ILE A 47 34.02 31.05 -54.18
CA ILE A 47 32.96 31.73 -53.41
C ILE A 47 32.09 30.71 -52.66
N THR A 48 31.62 29.68 -53.36
CA THR A 48 30.78 28.63 -52.74
C THR A 48 31.53 27.88 -51.65
N TYR A 49 32.81 27.60 -51.88
CA TYR A 49 33.68 26.92 -50.93
C TYR A 49 33.89 27.77 -49.68
N ALA A 50 34.16 29.06 -49.86
CA ALA A 50 34.29 30.01 -48.75
C ALA A 50 33.03 30.10 -47.89
N LEU A 51 31.83 29.97 -48.48
CA LEU A 51 30.57 30.07 -47.75
C LEU A 51 30.16 28.74 -47.10
N TYR A 52 30.28 27.61 -47.82
CA TYR A 52 29.60 26.36 -47.47
C TYR A 52 30.50 25.11 -47.42
N ASP A 53 31.82 25.23 -47.57
CA ASP A 53 32.75 24.09 -47.69
C ASP A 53 32.44 23.18 -48.92
N GLN A 54 31.73 23.70 -49.92
CA GLN A 54 31.26 22.94 -51.09
C GLN A 54 31.57 23.66 -52.40
N THR A 55 31.62 22.91 -53.50
CA THR A 55 31.81 23.48 -54.85
C THR A 55 30.48 23.74 -55.55
N SER A 56 30.48 24.62 -56.54
CA SER A 56 29.28 25.16 -57.19
C SER A 56 28.44 24.09 -57.91
N GLY A 57 29.07 23.00 -58.37
CA GLY A 57 28.41 21.89 -59.08
C GLY A 57 28.19 20.62 -58.26
N GLY A 58 28.52 20.61 -56.96
CA GLY A 58 28.32 19.47 -56.06
C GLY A 58 29.10 18.18 -56.36
N ALA A 59 29.84 18.11 -57.47
CA ALA A 59 30.57 16.94 -57.93
C ALA A 59 32.01 16.83 -57.38
N ARG A 60 32.56 17.90 -56.80
CA ARG A 60 33.93 17.94 -56.26
C ARG A 60 33.90 18.34 -54.78
N ASP A 61 34.63 17.59 -53.95
CA ASP A 61 34.88 17.95 -52.56
C ASP A 61 35.86 19.13 -52.51
N GLY A 62 35.67 20.07 -51.58
CA GLY A 62 36.57 21.21 -51.39
C GLY A 62 38.02 20.80 -51.11
N ASN A 63 38.24 19.60 -50.57
CA ASN A 63 39.58 19.03 -50.38
C ASN A 63 40.29 18.68 -51.70
N MET A 64 39.55 18.48 -52.80
CA MET A 64 40.10 18.21 -54.13
C MET A 64 40.48 19.48 -54.90
N MET A 65 40.28 20.66 -54.30
CA MET A 65 40.48 21.94 -54.95
C MET A 65 41.90 22.51 -54.80
N ARG A 66 42.87 21.79 -54.22
CA ARG A 66 44.28 22.24 -54.27
C ARG A 66 44.80 22.17 -55.70
N SER A 67 45.39 23.26 -56.19
CA SER A 67 45.96 23.32 -57.53
C SER A 67 47.16 22.38 -57.67
N GLN A 68 47.19 21.58 -58.74
CA GLN A 68 48.33 20.71 -59.08
C GLN A 68 49.54 21.50 -59.60
N TYR A 69 49.33 22.75 -60.00
CA TYR A 69 50.36 23.65 -60.52
C TYR A 69 51.02 24.50 -59.43
N ALA A 70 50.53 24.43 -58.19
CA ALA A 70 51.09 25.18 -57.07
C ALA A 70 52.34 24.50 -56.50
N SER A 71 53.30 25.31 -56.03
CA SER A 71 54.48 24.80 -55.35
C SER A 71 54.12 24.11 -54.02
N GLU A 72 54.93 23.13 -53.60
CA GLU A 72 54.67 22.31 -52.40
C GLU A 72 54.72 23.11 -51.07
N ASP A 73 55.34 24.29 -51.09
CA ASP A 73 55.45 25.23 -49.99
C ASP A 73 54.32 26.28 -49.95
N MET A 74 53.55 26.42 -51.04
CA MET A 74 52.45 27.38 -51.11
C MET A 74 51.22 26.87 -50.36
N GLY A 75 50.68 27.71 -49.49
CA GLY A 75 49.47 27.41 -48.73
C GLY A 75 48.21 27.51 -49.59
N THR A 76 47.33 26.51 -49.50
CA THR A 76 46.02 26.57 -50.17
C THR A 76 45.00 27.24 -49.27
N TYR A 77 44.39 28.33 -49.72
CA TYR A 77 43.28 28.98 -49.01
C TYR A 77 42.43 29.82 -49.94
N VAL A 78 41.20 30.10 -49.49
CA VAL A 78 40.28 31.07 -50.08
C VAL A 78 39.89 32.05 -48.98
N GLU A 79 40.02 33.35 -49.26
CA GLU A 79 39.52 34.42 -48.42
C GLU A 79 38.46 35.21 -49.20
N TYR A 80 37.27 35.34 -48.64
CA TYR A 80 36.15 35.99 -49.29
C TYR A 80 35.51 37.02 -48.37
N THR A 81 35.54 38.28 -48.82
CA THR A 81 34.94 39.42 -48.14
C THR A 81 33.65 39.80 -48.87
N PHE A 82 32.56 39.95 -48.14
CA PHE A 82 31.26 40.36 -48.69
C PHE A 82 30.49 41.27 -47.73
N SER A 83 29.59 42.09 -48.30
CA SER A 83 28.62 42.88 -47.55
C SER A 83 27.24 42.21 -47.55
N TYR A 84 26.61 42.13 -46.38
CA TYR A 84 25.25 41.65 -46.21
C TYR A 84 24.51 42.54 -45.19
N GLN A 85 23.35 43.08 -45.57
CA GLN A 85 22.58 44.03 -44.76
C GLN A 85 23.43 45.20 -44.21
N GLY A 86 24.31 45.76 -45.05
CA GLY A 86 25.17 46.89 -44.68
C GLY A 86 26.35 46.56 -43.76
N LYS A 87 26.57 45.27 -43.45
CA LYS A 87 27.66 44.78 -42.60
C LYS A 87 28.66 43.98 -43.43
N GLU A 88 29.96 44.17 -43.17
CA GLU A 88 31.03 43.48 -43.86
C GLU A 88 31.50 42.24 -43.08
N TYR A 89 31.65 41.13 -43.79
CA TYR A 89 32.12 39.86 -43.24
C TYR A 89 33.27 39.35 -44.09
N THR A 90 34.30 38.79 -43.47
CA THR A 90 35.38 38.10 -44.17
C THR A 90 35.46 36.66 -43.71
N ILE A 91 35.42 35.72 -44.66
CA ILE A 91 35.59 34.30 -44.39
C ILE A 91 36.92 33.86 -44.98
N ARG A 92 37.76 33.23 -44.16
CA ARG A 92 38.98 32.58 -44.62
C ARG A 92 38.88 31.08 -44.39
N ARG A 93 38.99 30.30 -45.46
CA ARG A 93 38.98 28.83 -45.42
C ARG A 93 40.24 28.25 -46.04
N ASN A 94 40.75 27.18 -45.46
CA ASN A 94 41.71 26.31 -46.12
C ASN A 94 41.20 24.86 -46.11
N PRO A 95 41.39 24.12 -47.23
CA PRO A 95 41.11 22.70 -47.27
C PRO A 95 42.14 21.92 -46.46
N GLU A 96 41.90 20.63 -46.31
CA GLU A 96 42.91 19.70 -45.85
C GLU A 96 43.92 19.43 -46.98
N TYR A 97 45.21 19.65 -46.74
CA TYR A 97 46.25 19.34 -47.72
C TYR A 97 47.59 19.00 -47.06
N ILE A 98 48.46 18.36 -47.84
CA ILE A 98 49.82 18.02 -47.44
C ILE A 98 50.75 19.13 -47.91
N ARG A 99 51.62 19.61 -47.01
CA ARG A 99 52.64 20.63 -47.32
C ARG A 99 54.02 20.23 -46.81
N LEU A 100 55.04 20.92 -47.29
CA LEU A 100 56.38 20.81 -46.73
C LEU A 100 56.42 21.35 -45.28
N GLY A 101 56.94 20.52 -44.39
CA GLY A 101 57.19 20.85 -42.99
C GLY A 101 58.42 21.75 -42.84
N LYS A 102 58.40 22.62 -41.84
CA LYS A 102 59.52 23.55 -41.55
C LYS A 102 60.84 22.86 -41.12
N ARG A 103 60.80 21.55 -40.84
CA ARG A 103 61.95 20.74 -40.44
C ARG A 103 62.09 19.58 -41.42
N ARG A 104 63.30 19.35 -41.92
CA ARG A 104 63.64 18.14 -42.68
C ARG A 104 63.85 16.95 -41.74
N TYR A 105 63.76 15.74 -42.27
CA TYR A 105 64.22 14.56 -41.53
C TYR A 105 65.74 14.62 -41.30
N ALA A 106 66.24 13.83 -40.35
CA ALA A 106 67.66 13.84 -39.99
C ALA A 106 68.59 13.44 -41.15
N ASP A 107 68.06 12.77 -42.18
CA ASP A 107 68.74 12.36 -43.42
C ASP A 107 68.71 13.44 -44.53
N GLY A 108 68.13 14.62 -44.26
CA GLY A 108 68.01 15.72 -45.23
C GLY A 108 66.80 15.64 -46.16
N SER A 109 65.98 14.59 -46.09
CA SER A 109 64.77 14.43 -46.90
C SER A 109 63.62 15.36 -46.45
N PRO A 110 62.76 15.82 -47.39
CA PRO A 110 61.63 16.68 -47.07
C PRO A 110 60.60 15.95 -46.20
N ARG A 111 60.18 16.59 -45.11
CA ARG A 111 59.12 16.08 -44.24
C ARG A 111 57.79 16.69 -44.66
N TYR A 112 56.82 15.85 -44.99
CA TYR A 112 55.46 16.27 -45.30
C TYR A 112 54.60 16.35 -44.03
N VAL A 113 53.85 17.44 -43.87
CA VAL A 113 52.94 17.67 -42.74
C VAL A 113 51.53 17.91 -43.27
N LYS A 114 50.55 17.29 -42.62
CA LYS A 114 49.13 17.46 -42.92
C LYS A 114 48.62 18.74 -42.28
N GLU A 115 48.16 19.68 -43.09
CA GLU A 115 47.47 20.89 -42.65
C GLU A 115 45.96 20.57 -42.54
N PRO A 116 45.32 20.74 -41.37
CA PRO A 116 43.90 20.44 -41.20
C PRO A 116 43.02 21.51 -41.86
N SER A 117 41.81 21.15 -42.26
CA SER A 117 40.85 22.13 -42.77
C SER A 117 40.48 23.14 -41.68
N LYS A 118 40.55 24.43 -41.97
CA LYS A 118 40.19 25.51 -41.04
C LYS A 118 39.21 26.48 -41.70
N VAL A 119 38.34 27.06 -40.88
CA VAL A 119 37.48 28.18 -41.25
C VAL A 119 37.62 29.26 -40.17
N GLU A 120 37.74 30.49 -40.60
CA GLU A 120 37.70 31.68 -39.76
C GLU A 120 36.65 32.63 -40.33
N LEU A 121 35.75 33.09 -39.47
CA LEU A 121 34.76 34.12 -39.79
C LEU A 121 35.12 35.39 -39.01
N ILE A 122 35.41 36.47 -39.74
CA ILE A 122 35.65 37.80 -39.20
C ILE A 122 34.33 38.58 -39.29
N LEU A 123 33.87 39.04 -38.14
CA LEU A 123 32.64 39.82 -37.95
C LEU A 123 32.88 41.30 -38.29
N PRO A 124 31.80 42.11 -38.42
CA PRO A 124 31.91 43.52 -38.83
C PRO A 124 32.67 44.41 -37.84
N ASP A 125 32.81 43.97 -36.59
CA ASP A 125 33.60 44.63 -35.55
C ASP A 125 35.11 44.26 -35.61
N GLY A 126 35.52 43.47 -36.61
CA GLY A 126 36.88 42.98 -36.77
C GLY A 126 37.24 41.80 -35.87
N SER A 127 36.31 41.32 -35.03
CA SER A 127 36.55 40.16 -34.18
C SER A 127 36.41 38.85 -34.96
N VAL A 128 37.19 37.84 -34.58
CA VAL A 128 37.07 36.48 -35.12
C VAL A 128 36.04 35.71 -34.29
N PHE A 129 35.05 35.13 -34.95
CA PHE A 129 34.04 34.29 -34.30
C PHE A 129 34.71 33.08 -33.61
N GLN A 130 34.54 32.99 -32.28
CA GLN A 130 35.11 31.93 -31.45
C GLN A 130 34.22 30.68 -31.49
N GLY A 131 34.34 29.89 -32.55
CA GLY A 131 33.59 28.64 -32.72
C GLY A 131 34.43 27.54 -33.35
N LYS A 132 34.02 26.27 -33.15
CA LYS A 132 34.57 25.14 -33.92
C LYS A 132 34.12 25.23 -35.39
N LYS A 133 34.75 24.47 -36.29
CA LYS A 133 34.42 24.45 -37.73
C LYS A 133 32.90 24.40 -37.99
N ARG A 134 32.21 23.40 -37.40
CA ARG A 134 30.77 23.21 -37.57
C ARG A 134 29.90 24.37 -37.05
N GLU A 135 30.28 24.96 -35.92
CA GLU A 135 29.57 26.12 -35.35
C GLU A 135 29.78 27.36 -36.22
N THR A 136 30.97 27.51 -36.78
CA THR A 136 31.30 28.59 -37.72
C THR A 136 30.54 28.42 -39.04
N ASP A 137 30.44 27.19 -39.56
CA ASP A 137 29.64 26.87 -40.74
C ASP A 137 28.16 27.22 -40.51
N GLN A 138 27.59 26.77 -39.37
CA GLN A 138 26.22 27.14 -38.99
C GLN A 138 26.06 28.65 -38.85
N LYS A 139 27.05 29.35 -38.30
CA LYS A 139 26.99 30.79 -38.16
C LYS A 139 26.99 31.51 -39.51
N ILE A 140 27.77 31.02 -40.47
CA ILE A 140 27.79 31.54 -41.85
C ILE A 140 26.43 31.30 -42.52
N GLU A 141 25.85 30.09 -42.38
CA GLU A 141 24.50 29.77 -42.89
C GLU A 141 23.41 30.66 -42.26
N GLU A 142 23.47 30.90 -40.95
CA GLU A 142 22.57 31.82 -40.24
C GLU A 142 22.66 33.26 -40.75
N ILE A 143 23.87 33.75 -41.01
CA ILE A 143 24.10 35.13 -41.49
C ILE A 143 23.55 35.30 -42.90
N ILE A 144 23.80 34.35 -43.80
CA ILE A 144 23.35 34.42 -45.19
C ILE A 144 21.85 34.12 -45.31
N GLY A 145 21.34 33.25 -44.44
CA GLY A 145 19.95 32.81 -44.40
C GLY A 145 19.58 31.77 -45.48
N LEU A 146 20.57 31.26 -46.21
CA LEU A 146 20.41 30.28 -47.29
C LEU A 146 21.40 29.13 -47.11
N ASP A 147 20.95 27.91 -47.37
CA ASP A 147 21.84 26.74 -47.46
C ASP A 147 22.60 26.70 -48.81
N SER A 148 23.64 25.86 -48.92
CA SER A 148 24.48 25.73 -50.13
C SER A 148 23.67 25.51 -51.41
N VAL A 149 22.66 24.62 -51.35
CA VAL A 149 21.82 24.27 -52.50
C VAL A 149 20.92 25.43 -52.89
N GLN A 150 20.39 26.18 -51.92
CA GLN A 150 19.59 27.37 -52.16
C GLN A 150 20.44 28.51 -52.74
N PHE A 151 21.66 28.70 -52.23
CA PHE A 151 22.57 29.72 -52.73
C PHE A 151 22.95 29.48 -54.18
N THR A 152 23.26 28.23 -54.56
CA THR A 152 23.55 27.84 -55.96
C THR A 152 22.31 27.82 -56.87
N GLN A 153 21.09 27.90 -56.32
CA GLN A 153 19.87 28.00 -57.12
C GLN A 153 19.38 29.45 -57.31
N ILE A 154 19.64 30.32 -56.33
CA ILE A 154 19.05 31.66 -56.24
C ILE A 154 20.08 32.76 -56.53
N ALA A 155 21.27 32.67 -55.93
CA ALA A 155 22.28 33.74 -55.98
C ALA A 155 23.36 33.51 -57.05
N MET A 156 23.62 32.24 -57.39
CA MET A 156 24.64 31.85 -58.36
C MET A 156 24.01 30.91 -59.38
N ILE A 157 23.62 31.41 -60.56
CA ILE A 157 23.05 30.57 -61.63
C ILE A 157 24.18 29.75 -62.26
N ALA A 158 24.52 28.62 -61.64
CA ALA A 158 25.42 27.63 -62.23
C ALA A 158 24.77 27.08 -63.51
N GLN A 159 25.57 26.82 -64.53
CA GLN A 159 25.11 26.39 -65.85
C GLN A 159 24.29 25.09 -65.74
N GLY A 160 22.96 25.18 -65.91
CA GLY A 160 22.02 24.05 -65.95
C GLY A 160 21.13 23.83 -64.72
N ASP A 161 21.44 24.39 -63.55
CA ASP A 161 20.68 24.10 -62.32
C ASP A 161 19.38 24.92 -62.16
N PHE A 162 19.29 26.10 -62.78
CA PHE A 162 18.05 26.89 -62.79
C PHE A 162 16.91 26.22 -63.57
N LEU A 163 17.24 25.45 -64.61
CA LEU A 163 16.25 24.65 -65.36
C LEU A 163 15.58 23.60 -64.46
N LYS A 164 16.28 23.03 -63.48
CA LYS A 164 15.71 22.06 -62.54
C LYS A 164 14.61 22.67 -61.67
N LEU A 165 14.74 23.95 -61.28
CA LEU A 165 13.72 24.66 -60.52
C LEU A 165 12.45 24.90 -61.36
N LEU A 166 12.60 25.28 -62.63
CA LEU A 166 11.48 25.51 -63.55
C LEU A 166 10.73 24.20 -63.88
N HIS A 167 11.46 23.10 -64.01
CA HIS A 167 10.91 21.78 -64.32
C HIS A 167 10.52 20.92 -63.11
N ALA A 168 10.77 21.39 -61.88
CA ALA A 168 10.39 20.65 -60.67
C ALA A 168 8.87 20.44 -60.58
N GLU A 169 8.46 19.22 -60.18
CA GLU A 169 7.05 18.85 -59.97
C GLU A 169 6.40 19.68 -58.86
N SER A 170 5.06 19.84 -58.90
CA SER A 170 4.32 20.68 -57.95
C SER A 170 4.61 20.38 -56.48
N LYS A 171 4.86 19.12 -56.12
CA LYS A 171 5.20 18.70 -54.75
C LYS A 171 6.60 19.14 -54.33
N GLU A 172 7.58 19.06 -55.24
CA GLU A 172 8.95 19.50 -55.00
C GLU A 172 9.05 21.02 -54.99
N ARG A 173 8.38 21.66 -55.95
CA ARG A 173 8.23 23.12 -56.02
C ARG A 173 7.60 23.69 -54.75
N LYS A 174 6.56 23.04 -54.21
CA LYS A 174 5.97 23.40 -52.91
C LYS A 174 7.01 23.31 -51.79
N LYS A 175 7.82 22.26 -51.72
CA LYS A 175 8.88 22.13 -50.70
C LYS A 175 9.93 23.24 -50.82
N ILE A 176 10.36 23.56 -52.04
CA ILE A 176 11.33 24.63 -52.31
C ILE A 176 10.75 25.98 -51.88
N PHE A 177 9.53 26.33 -52.31
CA PHE A 177 8.88 27.58 -51.93
C PHE A 177 8.55 27.68 -50.44
N THR A 178 8.12 26.59 -49.80
CA THR A 178 7.87 26.59 -48.34
C THR A 178 9.16 26.88 -47.55
N LYS A 179 10.33 26.49 -48.07
CA LYS A 179 11.62 26.82 -47.46
C LYS A 179 12.09 28.24 -47.79
N ILE A 180 12.01 28.67 -49.06
CA ILE A 180 12.39 30.03 -49.50
C ILE A 180 11.57 31.09 -48.79
N PHE A 181 10.24 30.93 -48.74
CA PHE A 181 9.34 31.88 -48.09
C PHE A 181 9.11 31.59 -46.61
N GLN A 182 9.84 30.63 -46.03
CA GLN A 182 9.79 30.27 -44.61
C GLN A 182 8.37 29.97 -44.07
N THR A 183 7.46 29.46 -44.90
CA THR A 183 6.05 29.19 -44.51
C THR A 183 5.86 27.90 -43.69
N ARG A 184 6.96 27.34 -43.15
CA ARG A 184 6.97 26.10 -42.35
C ARG A 184 6.12 26.20 -41.08
N LEU A 185 5.94 27.40 -40.53
CA LEU A 185 5.11 27.65 -39.36
C LEU A 185 3.64 27.26 -39.61
N TYR A 186 3.05 27.71 -40.72
CA TYR A 186 1.65 27.45 -41.06
C TYR A 186 1.37 25.94 -41.23
N TYR A 187 2.30 25.24 -41.88
CA TYR A 187 2.22 23.79 -42.01
C TYR A 187 2.19 23.08 -40.65
N ARG A 188 3.02 23.54 -39.70
CA ARG A 188 3.06 22.98 -38.34
C ARG A 188 1.73 23.19 -37.60
N VAL A 189 1.15 24.38 -37.69
CA VAL A 189 -0.15 24.68 -37.07
C VAL A 189 -1.26 23.77 -37.63
N GLN A 190 -1.30 23.61 -38.95
CA GLN A 190 -2.30 22.75 -39.60
C GLN A 190 -2.19 21.29 -39.17
N GLU A 191 -0.98 20.74 -39.11
CA GLU A 191 -0.75 19.37 -38.66
C GLU A 191 -1.20 19.17 -37.20
N GLU A 192 -0.92 20.13 -36.33
CA GLU A 192 -1.26 20.02 -34.91
C GLU A 192 -2.77 20.13 -34.66
N LEU A 193 -3.45 21.02 -35.38
CA LEU A 193 -4.92 21.09 -35.38
C LEU A 193 -5.56 19.79 -35.88
N LYS A 194 -5.01 19.19 -36.95
CA LYS A 194 -5.50 17.92 -37.49
C LYS A 194 -5.36 16.77 -36.48
N LYS A 195 -4.22 16.69 -35.79
CA LYS A 195 -4.02 15.72 -34.72
C LYS A 195 -4.98 15.92 -33.56
N ASN A 196 -5.19 17.16 -33.13
CA ASN A 196 -6.12 17.47 -32.03
C ASN A 196 -7.56 17.12 -32.40
N ALA A 197 -8.00 17.44 -33.62
CA ALA A 197 -9.31 17.06 -34.12
C ALA A 197 -9.49 15.54 -34.15
N GLY A 198 -8.50 14.80 -34.63
CA GLY A 198 -8.52 13.34 -34.61
C GLY A 198 -8.61 12.77 -33.19
N ARG A 199 -7.83 13.29 -32.25
CA ARG A 199 -7.86 12.87 -30.85
C ARG A 199 -9.23 13.11 -30.21
N LEU A 200 -9.81 14.30 -30.39
CA LEU A 200 -11.13 14.63 -29.85
C LEU A 200 -12.23 13.76 -30.46
N TYR A 201 -12.13 13.45 -31.75
CA TYR A 201 -13.07 12.57 -32.43
C TYR A 201 -13.02 11.14 -31.85
N TYR A 202 -11.82 10.58 -31.67
CA TYR A 202 -11.67 9.27 -31.03
C TYR A 202 -12.19 9.25 -29.59
N GLN A 203 -11.94 10.30 -28.81
CA GLN A 203 -12.47 10.42 -27.45
C GLN A 203 -14.01 10.48 -27.44
N LEU A 204 -14.62 11.19 -28.39
CA LEU A 204 -16.08 11.22 -28.52
C LEU A 204 -16.65 9.84 -28.86
N GLU A 205 -16.05 9.11 -29.80
CA GLU A 205 -16.49 7.76 -30.16
C GLU A 205 -16.37 6.78 -28.98
N ASP A 206 -15.28 6.88 -28.21
CA ASP A 206 -15.04 6.04 -27.05
C ASP A 206 -16.06 6.32 -25.93
N ASN A 207 -16.26 7.60 -25.60
CA ASN A 207 -17.28 8.01 -24.61
C ASN A 207 -18.69 7.55 -25.03
N LEU A 208 -19.06 7.68 -26.30
CA LEU A 208 -20.36 7.20 -26.80
C LEU A 208 -20.50 5.67 -26.74
N ARG A 209 -19.39 4.94 -26.85
CA ARG A 209 -19.37 3.48 -26.68
C ARG A 209 -19.52 3.11 -25.21
N GLU A 210 -18.79 3.76 -24.31
CA GLU A 210 -18.87 3.54 -22.86
C GLU A 210 -20.27 3.83 -22.33
N ILE A 211 -20.86 4.97 -22.69
CA ILE A 211 -22.23 5.34 -22.28
C ILE A 211 -23.23 4.26 -22.72
N ARG A 212 -23.11 3.74 -23.95
CA ARG A 212 -23.97 2.66 -24.43
C ARG A 212 -23.81 1.38 -23.62
N GLN A 213 -22.58 0.98 -23.32
CA GLN A 213 -22.30 -0.20 -22.50
C GLN A 213 -22.88 -0.06 -21.09
N GLU A 214 -22.74 1.11 -20.45
CA GLU A 214 -23.30 1.33 -19.11
C GLU A 214 -24.83 1.34 -19.12
N ILE A 215 -25.46 1.94 -20.14
CA ILE A 215 -26.92 1.91 -20.29
C ILE A 215 -27.43 0.48 -20.51
N GLU A 216 -26.75 -0.33 -21.33
CA GLU A 216 -27.12 -1.74 -21.56
C GLU A 216 -27.10 -2.56 -20.28
N ARG A 217 -26.16 -2.29 -19.37
CA ARG A 217 -26.02 -2.98 -18.06
C ARG A 217 -27.14 -2.66 -17.07
N VAL A 218 -27.87 -1.56 -17.25
CA VAL A 218 -28.98 -1.24 -16.35
C VAL A 218 -30.14 -2.20 -16.60
N GLU A 219 -30.34 -3.11 -15.65
CA GLU A 219 -31.49 -4.01 -15.59
C GLU A 219 -32.61 -3.36 -14.78
N VAL A 220 -33.78 -3.21 -15.40
CA VAL A 220 -34.97 -2.65 -14.76
C VAL A 220 -35.95 -3.75 -14.43
N GLU A 221 -36.35 -3.83 -13.15
CA GLU A 221 -37.29 -4.80 -12.63
C GLU A 221 -38.63 -4.74 -13.40
N LYS A 222 -39.22 -5.90 -13.70
CA LYS A 222 -40.42 -6.00 -14.56
C LYS A 222 -41.65 -5.31 -13.97
N ALA A 223 -41.68 -5.15 -12.65
CA ALA A 223 -42.78 -4.52 -11.93
C ALA A 223 -42.76 -2.98 -11.99
N LEU A 224 -41.70 -2.36 -12.52
CA LEU A 224 -41.54 -0.91 -12.54
C LEU A 224 -42.17 -0.30 -13.80
N PRO A 225 -43.06 0.70 -13.66
CA PRO A 225 -43.65 1.43 -14.79
C PRO A 225 -42.60 2.07 -15.72
N SER A 226 -41.49 2.54 -15.15
CA SER A 226 -40.42 3.22 -15.91
C SER A 226 -39.66 2.29 -16.87
N LYS A 227 -39.91 0.98 -16.85
CA LYS A 227 -39.22 0.00 -17.70
C LYS A 227 -39.46 0.24 -19.20
N GLU A 228 -40.69 0.49 -19.61
CA GLU A 228 -41.02 0.66 -21.03
C GLU A 228 -40.30 1.87 -21.61
N ARG A 229 -40.32 2.99 -20.87
CA ARG A 229 -39.58 4.21 -21.20
C ARG A 229 -38.06 3.99 -21.28
N TRP A 230 -37.51 3.16 -20.40
CA TRP A 230 -36.07 2.82 -20.42
C TRP A 230 -35.66 2.03 -21.67
N GLU A 231 -36.49 1.07 -22.10
CA GLU A 231 -36.23 0.30 -23.32
C GLU A 231 -36.35 1.16 -24.59
N GLU A 232 -37.28 2.13 -24.60
CA GLU A 232 -37.37 3.12 -25.68
C GLU A 232 -36.09 3.96 -25.78
N ILE A 233 -35.59 4.49 -24.66
CA ILE A 233 -34.35 5.27 -24.61
C ILE A 233 -33.14 4.42 -25.07
N LYS A 234 -33.06 3.16 -24.65
CA LYS A 234 -32.02 2.20 -25.09
C LYS A 234 -31.98 2.02 -26.61
N SER A 235 -33.13 2.11 -27.27
CA SER A 235 -33.24 1.91 -28.72
C SER A 235 -32.79 3.11 -29.57
N LEU A 236 -32.55 4.28 -28.94
CA LEU A 236 -32.17 5.49 -29.65
C LEU A 236 -30.70 5.46 -30.11
N ALA A 237 -30.46 5.84 -31.37
CA ALA A 237 -29.10 5.93 -31.92
C ALA A 237 -28.23 7.01 -31.25
N VAL A 238 -28.87 8.09 -30.80
CA VAL A 238 -28.28 9.19 -30.03
C VAL A 238 -29.05 9.31 -28.74
N LEU A 239 -28.35 9.21 -27.62
CA LEU A 239 -28.93 9.17 -26.29
C LEU A 239 -29.11 10.60 -25.74
N PRO A 240 -30.34 11.07 -25.51
CA PRO A 240 -30.59 12.37 -24.91
C PRO A 240 -30.23 12.35 -23.42
N TYR A 241 -29.15 13.05 -23.04
CA TYR A 241 -28.62 13.06 -21.67
C TYR A 241 -29.67 13.38 -20.59
N GLU A 242 -30.45 14.44 -20.80
CA GLU A 242 -31.46 14.88 -19.82
C GLU A 242 -32.58 13.85 -19.62
N GLU A 243 -33.02 13.19 -20.70
CA GLU A 243 -34.06 12.16 -20.60
C GLU A 243 -33.54 10.87 -19.96
N VAL A 244 -32.32 10.44 -20.32
CA VAL A 244 -31.64 9.29 -19.68
C VAL A 244 -31.55 9.51 -18.19
N LYS A 245 -31.08 10.70 -17.77
CA LYS A 245 -30.92 11.06 -16.36
C LYS A 245 -32.27 11.07 -15.64
N ALA A 246 -33.28 11.74 -16.21
CA ALA A 246 -34.61 11.82 -15.61
C ALA A 246 -35.24 10.42 -15.44
N THR A 247 -35.16 9.55 -16.44
CA THR A 247 -35.69 8.18 -16.35
C THR A 247 -34.92 7.32 -15.36
N LEU A 248 -33.59 7.47 -15.24
CA LEU A 248 -32.81 6.79 -14.19
C LEU A 248 -33.22 7.24 -12.78
N GLU A 249 -33.44 8.54 -12.58
CA GLU A 249 -33.93 9.08 -11.31
C GLU A 249 -35.32 8.53 -10.95
N GLU A 250 -36.22 8.42 -11.94
CA GLU A 250 -37.53 7.77 -11.78
C GLU A 250 -37.39 6.28 -11.40
N ILE A 251 -36.58 5.51 -12.14
CA ILE A 251 -36.31 4.08 -11.83
C ILE A 251 -35.78 3.91 -10.41
N LEU A 252 -34.86 4.77 -9.96
CA LEU A 252 -34.30 4.73 -8.61
C LEU A 252 -35.36 5.02 -7.55
N GLN A 253 -36.25 5.98 -7.79
CA GLN A 253 -37.34 6.31 -6.87
C GLN A 253 -38.35 5.17 -6.76
N GLU A 254 -38.80 4.63 -7.90
CA GLU A 254 -39.74 3.49 -7.94
C GLU A 254 -39.12 2.23 -7.33
N GLY A 255 -37.84 1.96 -7.64
CA GLY A 255 -37.07 0.84 -7.08
C GLY A 255 -36.96 0.91 -5.56
N ARG A 256 -36.61 2.07 -5.00
CA ARG A 256 -36.57 2.28 -3.54
C ARG A 256 -37.95 2.13 -2.88
N ALA A 257 -39.01 2.55 -3.55
CA ALA A 257 -40.37 2.38 -3.05
C ALA A 257 -40.76 0.90 -2.99
N LEU A 258 -40.47 0.15 -4.07
CA LEU A 258 -40.72 -1.29 -4.16
C LEU A 258 -39.89 -2.07 -3.14
N GLU A 259 -38.61 -1.75 -2.99
CA GLU A 259 -37.72 -2.33 -1.98
C GLU A 259 -38.28 -2.15 -0.57
N LYS A 260 -38.72 -0.93 -0.22
CA LYS A 260 -39.32 -0.64 1.09
C LYS A 260 -40.62 -1.42 1.31
N GLU A 261 -41.42 -1.63 0.27
CA GLU A 261 -42.62 -2.46 0.36
C GLU A 261 -42.27 -3.94 0.59
N LYS A 262 -41.33 -4.49 -0.19
CA LYS A 262 -40.87 -5.87 -0.05
C LYS A 262 -40.20 -6.10 1.31
N GLN A 263 -39.44 -5.14 1.81
CA GLN A 263 -38.84 -5.21 3.13
C GLN A 263 -39.89 -5.28 4.24
N LYS A 264 -40.95 -4.44 4.17
CA LYS A 264 -42.07 -4.53 5.13
C LYS A 264 -42.76 -5.90 5.11
N ILE A 265 -42.94 -6.49 3.93
CA ILE A 265 -43.51 -7.83 3.79
C ILE A 265 -42.57 -8.87 4.40
N SER A 266 -41.27 -8.78 4.11
CA SER A 266 -40.22 -9.65 4.66
C SER A 266 -40.19 -9.59 6.19
N ASP A 267 -40.17 -8.40 6.77
CA ASP A 267 -40.18 -8.19 8.23
C ASP A 267 -41.45 -8.77 8.87
N ARG A 268 -42.60 -8.62 8.21
CA ARG A 268 -43.88 -9.19 8.68
C ARG A 268 -43.83 -10.72 8.65
N LEU A 269 -43.28 -11.31 7.58
CA LEU A 269 -43.12 -12.77 7.46
C LEU A 269 -42.11 -13.31 8.47
N ALA A 270 -40.99 -12.61 8.70
CA ALA A 270 -39.99 -12.97 9.70
C ALA A 270 -40.58 -12.97 11.12
N LYS A 271 -41.31 -11.92 11.51
CA LYS A 271 -42.05 -11.88 12.78
C LYS A 271 -43.05 -13.02 12.91
N ARG A 272 -43.75 -13.36 11.82
CA ARG A 272 -44.71 -14.46 11.83
C ARG A 272 -44.01 -15.82 11.97
N LEU A 273 -42.87 -16.01 11.33
CA LEU A 273 -42.05 -17.22 11.44
C LEU A 273 -41.57 -17.41 12.88
N ASP A 274 -41.08 -16.35 13.53
CA ASP A 274 -40.61 -16.41 14.92
C ASP A 274 -41.73 -16.76 15.90
N GLN A 275 -42.91 -16.17 15.72
CA GLN A 275 -44.10 -16.54 16.50
C GLN A 275 -44.46 -18.02 16.34
N LEU A 276 -44.37 -18.56 15.13
CA LEU A 276 -44.65 -19.97 14.87
C LEU A 276 -43.57 -20.88 15.47
N LYS A 277 -42.29 -20.49 15.42
CA LYS A 277 -41.19 -21.22 16.07
C LYS A 277 -41.34 -21.27 17.58
N SER A 278 -41.68 -20.14 18.23
CA SER A 278 -41.93 -20.09 19.68
C SER A 278 -43.07 -21.02 20.07
N LYS A 279 -44.19 -20.97 19.35
CA LYS A 279 -45.33 -21.88 19.59
C LYS A 279 -44.97 -23.35 19.40
N LYS A 280 -44.11 -23.66 18.44
CA LYS A 280 -43.61 -25.02 18.21
C LYS A 280 -42.77 -25.50 19.40
N LEU A 281 -41.80 -24.69 19.85
CA LEU A 281 -40.97 -24.98 21.03
C LEU A 281 -41.81 -25.17 22.30
N GLU A 282 -42.81 -24.33 22.53
CA GLU A 282 -43.74 -24.47 23.65
C GLU A 282 -44.59 -25.75 23.57
N ALA A 283 -44.91 -26.22 22.37
CA ALA A 283 -45.61 -27.48 22.16
C ALA A 283 -44.68 -28.69 22.37
N GLU A 284 -43.43 -28.61 21.92
CA GLU A 284 -42.40 -29.64 22.12
C GLU A 284 -42.07 -29.80 23.62
N ALA A 285 -41.83 -28.71 24.34
CA ALA A 285 -41.57 -28.74 25.78
C ALA A 285 -42.76 -29.31 26.58
N ARG A 286 -44.00 -28.99 26.17
CA ARG A 286 -45.20 -29.60 26.77
C ARG A 286 -45.28 -31.11 26.51
N ASN A 287 -44.93 -31.56 25.31
CA ASN A 287 -44.89 -32.99 25.01
C ASN A 287 -43.83 -33.73 25.84
N GLU A 288 -42.66 -33.14 26.07
CA GLU A 288 -41.64 -33.71 26.97
C GLU A 288 -42.14 -33.81 28.42
N LEU A 289 -42.85 -32.80 28.91
CA LEU A 289 -43.50 -32.83 30.23
C LEU A 289 -44.53 -33.96 30.33
N PHE A 290 -45.32 -34.20 29.28
CA PHE A 290 -46.26 -35.33 29.27
C PHE A 290 -45.53 -36.68 29.27
N GLN A 291 -44.46 -36.84 28.49
CA GLN A 291 -43.66 -38.06 28.47
C GLN A 291 -43.01 -38.35 29.82
N THR A 292 -42.41 -37.33 30.45
CA THR A 292 -41.80 -37.48 31.78
C THR A 292 -42.83 -37.82 32.84
N TYR A 293 -44.03 -37.23 32.78
CA TYR A 293 -45.15 -37.60 33.65
C TYR A 293 -45.58 -39.06 33.47
N GLU A 294 -45.71 -39.56 32.25
CA GLU A 294 -46.05 -40.97 32.02
C GLU A 294 -44.97 -41.91 32.56
N ASN A 295 -43.69 -41.63 32.30
CA ASN A 295 -42.56 -42.42 32.83
C ASN A 295 -42.53 -42.43 34.36
N MET A 296 -42.75 -41.28 35.00
CA MET A 296 -42.82 -41.17 36.47
C MET A 296 -44.01 -41.94 37.03
N LYS A 297 -45.16 -41.91 36.35
CA LYS A 297 -46.36 -42.65 36.76
C LYS A 297 -46.13 -44.16 36.69
N GLU A 298 -45.48 -44.66 35.64
CA GLU A 298 -45.09 -46.08 35.54
C GLU A 298 -44.11 -46.47 36.65
N SER A 299 -43.05 -45.68 36.84
CA SER A 299 -42.06 -45.91 37.90
C SER A 299 -42.70 -45.93 39.29
N TRP A 300 -43.65 -45.02 39.56
CA TRP A 300 -44.39 -44.97 40.82
C TRP A 300 -45.25 -46.22 41.06
N GLN A 301 -45.86 -46.76 40.00
CA GLN A 301 -46.61 -48.02 40.08
C GLN A 301 -45.68 -49.22 40.36
N GLU A 302 -44.49 -49.25 39.77
CA GLU A 302 -43.48 -50.29 40.06
C GLU A 302 -42.98 -50.21 41.50
N LEU A 303 -42.64 -49.01 41.99
CA LEU A 303 -42.28 -48.76 43.39
C LEU A 303 -43.39 -49.19 44.36
N GLY A 304 -44.66 -49.02 43.98
CA GLY A 304 -45.80 -49.53 44.75
C GLY A 304 -45.76 -51.05 44.90
N LYS A 305 -45.45 -51.79 43.82
CA LYS A 305 -45.29 -53.25 43.85
C LYS A 305 -44.05 -53.67 44.66
N GLU A 306 -42.96 -52.93 44.57
CA GLU A 306 -41.75 -53.19 45.37
C GLU A 306 -41.97 -52.96 46.86
N LYS A 307 -42.76 -51.95 47.24
CA LYS A 307 -43.14 -51.68 48.64
C LYS A 307 -43.90 -52.87 49.25
N GLU A 308 -44.82 -53.47 48.50
CA GLU A 308 -45.53 -54.69 48.95
C GLU A 308 -44.56 -55.87 49.13
N ARG A 309 -43.62 -56.07 48.18
CA ARG A 309 -42.57 -57.09 48.30
C ARG A 309 -41.66 -56.85 49.51
N TYR A 310 -41.29 -55.61 49.79
CA TYR A 310 -40.47 -55.23 50.93
C TYR A 310 -41.18 -55.54 52.25
N GLN A 311 -42.46 -55.19 52.39
CA GLN A 311 -43.25 -55.49 53.59
C GLN A 311 -43.42 -57.00 53.83
N GLU A 312 -43.60 -57.79 52.77
CA GLU A 312 -43.63 -59.24 52.87
C GLU A 312 -42.27 -59.82 53.28
N SER A 313 -41.17 -59.32 52.72
CA SER A 313 -39.81 -59.68 53.12
C SER A 313 -39.52 -59.35 54.60
N GLU A 314 -39.96 -58.19 55.07
CA GLU A 314 -39.81 -57.76 56.46
C GLU A 314 -40.60 -58.68 57.42
N ARG A 315 -41.82 -59.08 57.05
CA ARG A 315 -42.62 -60.07 57.80
C ARG A 315 -41.92 -61.42 57.87
N ARG A 316 -41.35 -61.90 56.76
CA ARG A 316 -40.56 -63.15 56.73
C ARG A 316 -39.33 -63.06 57.60
N LEU A 317 -38.61 -61.93 57.58
CA LEU A 317 -37.45 -61.70 58.43
C LEU A 317 -37.84 -61.73 59.93
N ALA A 318 -38.96 -61.11 60.29
CA ALA A 318 -39.49 -61.13 61.65
C ALA A 318 -39.87 -62.55 62.11
N GLN A 319 -40.46 -63.36 61.23
CA GLN A 319 -40.74 -64.77 61.50
C GLN A 319 -39.46 -65.60 61.64
N ALA A 320 -38.47 -65.41 60.77
CA ALA A 320 -37.18 -66.07 60.85
C ALA A 320 -36.45 -65.76 62.17
N ARG A 321 -36.46 -64.50 62.63
CA ARG A 321 -35.91 -64.11 63.94
C ARG A 321 -36.63 -64.76 65.13
N ARG A 322 -37.94 -65.05 65.01
CA ARG A 322 -38.68 -65.79 66.05
C ARG A 322 -38.33 -67.27 66.04
N ALA A 323 -38.18 -67.87 64.86
CA ALA A 323 -37.78 -69.26 64.72
C ALA A 323 -36.37 -69.53 65.27
N ASP A 324 -35.42 -68.62 65.01
CA ASP A 324 -34.05 -68.69 65.53
C ASP A 324 -34.00 -68.72 67.07
N LYS A 325 -34.77 -67.84 67.72
CA LYS A 325 -34.93 -67.84 69.19
C LYS A 325 -35.55 -69.14 69.71
N ALA A 326 -36.52 -69.72 69.01
CA ALA A 326 -37.12 -70.99 69.40
C ALA A 326 -36.13 -72.15 69.27
N SER A 327 -35.31 -72.18 68.20
CA SER A 327 -34.26 -73.17 68.00
C SER A 327 -33.24 -73.17 69.15
N SER A 328 -32.79 -71.98 69.58
CA SER A 328 -31.86 -71.86 70.71
C SER A 328 -32.44 -72.37 72.04
N ALA A 329 -33.76 -72.26 72.22
CA ALA A 329 -34.46 -72.74 73.42
C ALA A 329 -34.68 -74.26 73.39
N GLU A 330 -34.92 -74.85 72.21
CA GLU A 330 -35.01 -76.31 72.04
C GLU A 330 -33.66 -77.00 72.31
N GLU A 331 -32.55 -76.43 71.83
CA GLU A 331 -31.21 -76.92 72.12
C GLU A 331 -30.91 -76.89 73.63
N ALA A 332 -31.26 -75.80 74.32
CA ALA A 332 -31.11 -75.71 75.77
C ALA A 332 -31.95 -76.76 76.53
N LEU A 333 -33.17 -77.04 76.07
CA LEU A 333 -34.03 -78.07 76.64
C LEU A 333 -33.48 -79.49 76.40
N ALA A 334 -32.89 -79.74 75.23
CA ALA A 334 -32.23 -81.00 74.91
C ALA A 334 -31.02 -81.26 75.84
N GLN A 335 -30.17 -80.25 76.05
CA GLN A 335 -29.07 -80.31 77.01
C GLN A 335 -29.56 -80.60 78.43
N ALA A 336 -30.63 -79.93 78.88
CA ALA A 336 -31.20 -80.13 80.21
C ALA A 336 -31.75 -81.56 80.40
N ARG A 337 -32.41 -82.13 79.37
CA ARG A 337 -32.89 -83.51 79.38
C ARG A 337 -31.75 -84.53 79.47
N MET A 338 -30.67 -84.32 78.72
CA MET A 338 -29.48 -85.18 78.81
C MET A 338 -28.85 -85.15 80.21
N ASN A 339 -28.78 -83.98 80.84
CA ASN A 339 -28.27 -83.84 82.21
C ASN A 339 -29.15 -84.54 83.24
N LEU A 340 -30.48 -84.49 83.06
CA LEU A 340 -31.45 -85.15 83.95
C LEU A 340 -31.37 -86.68 83.84
N ASP A 341 -31.20 -87.22 82.63
CA ASP A 341 -30.99 -88.67 82.43
C ASP A 341 -29.68 -89.14 83.05
N ARG A 342 -28.60 -88.35 82.91
CA ARG A 342 -27.31 -88.62 83.56
C ARG A 342 -27.43 -88.62 85.08
N GLY A 343 -28.13 -87.65 85.67
CA GLY A 343 -28.38 -87.58 87.11
C GLY A 343 -29.21 -88.75 87.65
N ARG A 344 -30.23 -89.20 86.92
CA ARG A 344 -31.02 -90.39 87.29
C ARG A 344 -30.21 -91.67 87.31
N LYS A 345 -29.29 -91.86 86.36
CA LYS A 345 -28.37 -93.00 86.34
C LYS A 345 -27.41 -92.98 87.54
N THR A 346 -26.93 -91.81 87.94
CA THR A 346 -26.07 -91.68 89.13
C THR A 346 -26.81 -92.00 90.42
N LEU A 347 -28.08 -91.55 90.55
CA LEU A 347 -28.91 -91.82 91.73
C LEU A 347 -29.14 -93.33 91.93
N ARG A 348 -29.41 -94.05 90.85
CA ARG A 348 -29.63 -95.51 90.88
C ARG A 348 -28.41 -96.28 91.37
N ILE A 349 -27.21 -95.87 90.92
CA ILE A 349 -25.94 -96.46 91.35
C ILE A 349 -25.64 -96.16 92.82
N THR A 350 -26.07 -95.00 93.33
CA THR A 350 -25.89 -94.65 94.75
C THR A 350 -26.88 -95.36 95.67
N GLU A 351 -28.09 -95.69 95.21
CA GLU A 351 -29.08 -96.47 95.97
C GLU A 351 -28.63 -97.94 96.11
N GLU A 352 -28.11 -98.55 95.03
CA GLU A 352 -27.54 -99.91 95.08
C GLU A 352 -26.36 -100.02 96.06
N LYS A 353 -25.51 -99.00 96.13
CA LYS A 353 -24.39 -98.94 97.09
C LYS A 353 -24.84 -98.71 98.54
N LEU A 354 -26.03 -98.16 98.77
CA LEU A 354 -26.57 -97.92 100.10
C LEU A 354 -27.15 -99.21 100.71
N GLU A 355 -27.76 -100.08 99.89
CA GLU A 355 -28.23 -101.41 100.31
C GLU A 355 -27.07 -102.35 100.68
N GLU A 356 -25.97 -102.33 99.91
CA GLU A 356 -24.75 -103.09 100.25
C GLU A 356 -24.12 -102.63 101.59
N ALA A 357 -24.23 -101.34 101.91
CA ALA A 357 -23.71 -100.78 103.17
C ALA A 357 -24.55 -101.15 104.41
N GLN A 358 -25.84 -101.44 104.24
CA GLN A 358 -26.74 -101.82 105.34
C GLN A 358 -26.55 -103.28 105.79
N ILE A 359 -26.24 -104.19 104.85
CA ILE A 359 -25.98 -105.62 105.14
C ILE A 359 -24.64 -105.80 105.90
N LEU A 360 -23.67 -104.89 105.70
CA LEU A 360 -22.37 -104.93 106.36
C LEU A 360 -22.40 -104.46 107.83
N ALA A 361 -23.44 -103.72 108.23
CA ALA A 361 -23.52 -103.08 109.55
C ALA A 361 -23.99 -104.02 110.69
N GLU A 362 -24.70 -105.12 110.38
CA GLU A 362 -25.19 -106.08 111.39
C GLU A 362 -24.17 -107.18 111.75
N ALA A 363 -23.21 -107.46 110.87
CA ALA A 363 -22.15 -108.45 111.09
C ALA A 363 -20.98 -107.94 111.96
N LEU A 364 -20.85 -106.62 112.16
CA LEU A 364 -19.64 -105.97 112.71
C LEU A 364 -19.69 -105.62 114.20
N LYS A 365 -20.76 -105.96 114.94
CA LYS A 365 -20.86 -105.69 116.40
C LYS A 365 -20.41 -106.82 117.34
N ALA A 366 -20.06 -108.01 116.82
CA ALA A 366 -19.70 -109.15 117.66
C ALA A 366 -18.19 -109.44 117.76
N VAL A 367 -17.31 -108.75 117.02
CA VAL A 367 -15.88 -109.10 116.99
C VAL A 367 -14.99 -107.85 116.93
N LYS A 368 -14.49 -107.46 118.12
CA LYS A 368 -13.05 -107.24 118.39
C LYS A 368 -12.42 -106.00 117.74
N SER A 369 -12.15 -104.92 118.48
CA SER A 369 -11.04 -104.84 119.43
C SER A 369 -9.76 -105.62 119.02
N LYS A 370 -9.15 -105.25 117.88
CA LYS A 370 -7.69 -105.24 117.69
C LYS A 370 -7.33 -104.79 116.26
N LYS A 371 -6.42 -103.80 116.18
CA LYS A 371 -5.71 -103.23 115.00
C LYS A 371 -6.41 -102.02 114.37
N GLU A 372 -6.10 -100.76 114.63
CA GLU A 372 -4.92 -100.10 115.21
C GLU A 372 -3.60 -100.23 114.41
N GLN A 373 -3.63 -100.71 113.16
CA GLN A 373 -2.39 -100.77 112.36
C GLN A 373 -2.47 -100.44 110.85
N GLU A 374 -3.64 -100.08 110.31
CA GLU A 374 -3.75 -99.73 108.87
C GLU A 374 -4.07 -98.24 108.65
N PHE A 375 -3.84 -97.43 109.69
CA PHE A 375 -3.79 -95.96 109.67
C PHE A 375 -2.59 -95.41 108.84
N LEU A 376 -1.77 -96.28 108.22
CA LEU A 376 -0.59 -95.87 107.45
C LEU A 376 -0.77 -95.86 105.92
N ASP A 377 -1.77 -96.54 105.34
CA ASP A 377 -1.90 -96.64 103.89
C ASP A 377 -2.85 -95.58 103.26
N TRP A 378 -3.46 -94.75 104.11
CA TRP A 378 -4.25 -93.56 103.76
C TRP A 378 -3.46 -92.46 103.03
N LYS A 379 -2.16 -92.64 102.76
CA LYS A 379 -1.29 -91.58 102.24
C LYS A 379 -0.93 -91.68 100.75
N ALA A 380 -1.14 -92.82 100.08
CA ALA A 380 -0.53 -93.08 98.76
C ALA A 380 -1.41 -92.78 97.53
N GLU A 381 -2.75 -92.81 97.60
CA GLU A 381 -3.58 -92.75 96.38
C GLU A 381 -4.17 -91.37 96.05
N CYS A 382 -3.91 -90.35 96.87
CA CYS A 382 -4.22 -88.96 96.54
C CYS A 382 -3.35 -88.38 95.40
N GLU A 383 -2.35 -89.12 94.90
CA GLU A 383 -1.42 -88.64 93.86
C GLU A 383 -1.97 -88.74 92.41
N ALA A 384 -3.03 -89.51 92.15
CA ALA A 384 -3.57 -89.67 90.78
C ALA A 384 -4.47 -88.51 90.30
N GLY A 385 -4.89 -87.60 91.20
CA GLY A 385 -5.78 -86.47 90.89
C GLY A 385 -5.07 -85.21 90.37
N ILE A 386 -3.75 -85.12 90.55
CA ILE A 386 -2.96 -83.91 90.29
C ILE A 386 -2.67 -83.73 88.78
N ILE A 387 -2.64 -84.81 88.00
CA ILE A 387 -2.30 -84.79 86.57
C ILE A 387 -3.42 -84.19 85.69
N ARG A 388 -4.69 -84.25 86.10
CA ARG A 388 -5.81 -83.73 85.28
C ARG A 388 -5.96 -82.20 85.33
N ILE A 389 -5.38 -81.54 86.33
CA ILE A 389 -5.47 -80.08 86.48
C ILE A 389 -4.28 -79.38 85.79
N GLN A 390 -3.17 -80.10 85.55
CA GLN A 390 -2.00 -79.55 84.85
C GLN A 390 -2.17 -79.37 83.33
N ASP A 391 -3.16 -80.03 82.69
CA ASP A 391 -3.40 -79.93 81.24
C ASP A 391 -4.30 -78.74 80.83
N ALA A 392 -4.93 -78.06 81.79
CA ALA A 392 -5.87 -76.97 81.53
C ALA A 392 -5.29 -75.56 81.73
N LEU A 393 -4.11 -75.43 82.34
CA LEU A 393 -3.44 -74.14 82.59
C LEU A 393 -2.88 -73.44 81.34
N PRO A 394 -2.29 -74.12 80.33
CA PRO A 394 -1.69 -73.44 79.16
C PRO A 394 -2.72 -72.75 78.24
N ARG A 395 -3.99 -73.14 78.30
CA ARG A 395 -5.06 -72.58 77.46
C ARG A 395 -5.59 -71.23 77.96
N TYR A 396 -5.41 -70.92 79.25
CA TYR A 396 -5.82 -69.64 79.81
C TYR A 396 -4.78 -68.54 79.53
N GLU A 397 -3.48 -68.85 79.53
CA GLU A 397 -2.43 -67.91 79.11
C GLU A 397 -2.52 -67.52 77.62
N GLN A 398 -2.94 -68.43 76.74
CA GLN A 398 -3.16 -68.12 75.31
C GLN A 398 -4.35 -67.19 75.06
N ILE A 399 -5.38 -67.23 75.92
CA ILE A 399 -6.57 -66.38 75.78
C ILE A 399 -6.30 -64.95 76.29
N GLU A 400 -5.48 -64.78 77.34
CA GLU A 400 -5.03 -63.45 77.78
C GLU A 400 -4.06 -62.81 76.78
N ALA A 401 -3.11 -63.57 76.23
CA ALA A 401 -2.20 -63.08 75.19
C ALA A 401 -2.91 -62.67 73.88
N LEU A 402 -3.98 -63.40 73.48
CA LEU A 402 -4.79 -63.05 72.32
C LEU A 402 -5.68 -61.82 72.56
N LYS A 403 -6.14 -61.59 73.80
CA LYS A 403 -6.86 -60.36 74.17
C LYS A 403 -5.95 -59.13 74.15
N GLU A 404 -4.74 -59.23 74.71
CA GLU A 404 -3.74 -58.15 74.63
C GLU A 404 -3.32 -57.84 73.19
N GLN A 405 -3.17 -58.88 72.34
CA GLN A 405 -2.93 -58.68 70.89
C GLN A 405 -4.11 -58.01 70.18
N GLN A 406 -5.36 -58.36 70.51
CA GLN A 406 -6.55 -57.74 69.92
C GLN A 406 -6.69 -56.26 70.32
N GLU A 407 -6.39 -55.91 71.58
CA GLU A 407 -6.42 -54.54 72.07
C GLU A 407 -5.27 -53.70 71.49
N ALA A 408 -4.08 -54.28 71.31
CA ALA A 408 -2.94 -53.65 70.65
C ALA A 408 -3.18 -53.44 69.14
N LEU A 409 -3.79 -54.41 68.46
CA LEU A 409 -4.22 -54.29 67.07
C LEU A 409 -5.33 -53.26 66.89
N GLY A 410 -6.29 -53.19 67.82
CA GLY A 410 -7.35 -52.17 67.83
C GLY A 410 -6.80 -50.75 67.96
N LYS A 411 -5.89 -50.53 68.92
CA LYS A 411 -5.18 -49.24 69.09
C LYS A 411 -4.29 -48.89 67.89
N ALA A 412 -3.67 -49.88 67.24
CA ALA A 412 -2.89 -49.67 66.02
C ALA A 412 -3.77 -49.34 64.80
N LEU A 413 -4.99 -49.89 64.73
CA LEU A 413 -5.96 -49.63 63.67
C LEU A 413 -6.58 -48.24 63.80
N GLU A 414 -6.94 -47.80 65.01
CA GLU A 414 -7.36 -46.41 65.30
C GLU A 414 -6.26 -45.41 64.94
N LYS A 415 -4.99 -45.69 65.30
CA LYS A 415 -3.87 -44.81 64.96
C LYS A 415 -3.63 -44.74 63.44
N LYS A 416 -3.85 -45.84 62.70
CA LYS A 416 -3.77 -45.84 61.24
C LYS A 416 -4.97 -45.18 60.57
N GLN A 417 -6.17 -45.28 61.14
CA GLN A 417 -7.36 -44.57 60.67
C GLN A 417 -7.25 -43.05 60.89
N GLY A 418 -6.67 -42.60 62.00
CA GLY A 418 -6.38 -41.18 62.24
C GLY A 418 -5.36 -40.62 61.23
N VAL A 419 -4.31 -41.37 60.91
CA VAL A 419 -3.34 -40.97 59.86
C VAL A 419 -3.96 -40.99 58.46
N LEU A 420 -4.90 -41.91 58.19
CA LEU A 420 -5.63 -41.96 56.92
C LEU A 420 -6.57 -40.75 56.77
N GLN A 421 -7.32 -40.39 57.82
CA GLN A 421 -8.18 -39.19 57.83
C GLN A 421 -7.37 -37.89 57.72
N GLU A 422 -6.20 -37.79 58.36
CA GLU A 422 -5.28 -36.66 58.18
C GLU A 422 -4.69 -36.61 56.76
N ALA A 423 -4.47 -37.76 56.13
CA ALA A 423 -4.01 -37.82 54.75
C ALA A 423 -5.11 -37.45 53.75
N GLU A 424 -6.35 -37.91 53.96
CA GLU A 424 -7.53 -37.58 53.14
C GLU A 424 -7.87 -36.08 53.23
N THR A 425 -7.87 -35.50 54.43
CA THR A 425 -8.09 -34.05 54.62
C THR A 425 -6.99 -33.20 53.99
N LYS A 426 -5.72 -33.66 54.02
CA LYS A 426 -4.61 -33.01 53.29
C LYS A 426 -4.72 -33.17 51.78
N GLU A 427 -5.18 -34.33 51.29
CA GLU A 427 -5.39 -34.57 49.86
C GLU A 427 -6.51 -33.68 49.31
N ASP A 428 -7.62 -33.53 50.03
CA ASP A 428 -8.72 -32.65 49.66
C ASP A 428 -8.31 -31.17 49.74
N GLY A 429 -7.53 -30.77 50.75
CA GLY A 429 -6.94 -29.43 50.82
C GLY A 429 -5.98 -29.12 49.65
N LEU A 430 -5.17 -30.11 49.25
CA LEU A 430 -4.26 -29.99 48.10
C LEU A 430 -5.03 -29.94 46.77
N LYS A 431 -6.13 -30.69 46.62
CA LYS A 431 -7.02 -30.61 45.45
C LYS A 431 -7.64 -29.22 45.34
N HIS A 432 -8.17 -28.68 46.44
CA HIS A 432 -8.77 -27.34 46.47
C HIS A 432 -7.75 -26.25 46.10
N SER A 433 -6.57 -26.27 46.72
CA SER A 433 -5.47 -25.34 46.41
C SER A 433 -4.99 -25.45 44.95
N ARG A 434 -4.98 -26.66 44.38
CA ARG A 434 -4.62 -26.88 42.98
C ARG A 434 -5.67 -26.33 42.01
N GLU A 435 -6.94 -26.40 42.38
CA GLU A 435 -8.07 -25.88 41.59
C GLU A 435 -8.15 -24.35 41.66
N GLU A 436 -7.88 -23.76 42.82
CA GLU A 436 -7.72 -22.30 43.00
C GLU A 436 -6.54 -21.75 42.19
N ALA A 437 -5.38 -22.42 42.25
CA ALA A 437 -4.22 -22.03 41.46
C ALA A 437 -4.47 -22.15 39.95
N ARG A 438 -5.26 -23.13 39.52
CA ARG A 438 -5.65 -23.30 38.10
C ARG A 438 -6.59 -22.18 37.65
N ARG A 439 -7.61 -21.84 38.44
CA ARG A 439 -8.51 -20.71 38.18
C ARG A 439 -7.78 -19.37 38.14
N ALA A 440 -6.85 -19.14 39.06
CA ALA A 440 -6.02 -17.93 39.07
C ALA A 440 -5.13 -17.83 37.81
N GLN A 441 -4.64 -18.95 37.31
CA GLN A 441 -3.85 -18.99 36.09
C GLN A 441 -4.70 -18.75 34.82
N GLU A 442 -5.90 -19.35 34.73
CA GLU A 442 -6.84 -19.12 33.63
C GLU A 442 -7.27 -17.64 33.55
N LEU A 443 -7.62 -17.02 34.69
CA LEU A 443 -7.97 -15.59 34.76
C LEU A 443 -6.81 -14.66 34.37
N TYR A 444 -5.57 -15.03 34.72
CA TYR A 444 -4.37 -14.28 34.30
C TYR A 444 -4.13 -14.39 32.78
N GLU A 445 -4.27 -15.59 32.20
CA GLU A 445 -4.10 -15.80 30.76
C GLU A 445 -5.19 -15.04 29.96
N GLU A 446 -6.43 -15.05 30.44
CA GLU A 446 -7.55 -14.32 29.81
C GLU A 446 -7.37 -12.79 29.90
N SER A 447 -6.98 -12.27 31.06
CA SER A 447 -6.69 -10.83 31.23
C SER A 447 -5.48 -10.37 30.42
N LYS A 448 -4.42 -11.19 30.32
CA LYS A 448 -3.26 -10.91 29.45
C LYS A 448 -3.66 -10.82 27.97
N MET A 449 -4.44 -11.77 27.46
CA MET A 449 -4.92 -11.74 26.07
C MET A 449 -5.80 -10.50 25.80
N ASN A 450 -6.62 -10.09 26.78
CA ASN A 450 -7.43 -8.88 26.66
C ASN A 450 -6.57 -7.60 26.61
N VAL A 451 -5.52 -7.51 27.42
CA VAL A 451 -4.56 -6.38 27.38
C VAL A 451 -3.83 -6.31 26.04
N GLU A 452 -3.37 -7.45 25.50
CA GLU A 452 -2.72 -7.50 24.19
C GLU A 452 -3.67 -7.07 23.07
N ALA A 453 -4.92 -7.57 23.06
CA ALA A 453 -5.93 -7.20 22.07
C ALA A 453 -6.32 -5.71 22.13
N LEU A 454 -6.48 -5.15 23.34
CA LEU A 454 -6.76 -3.72 23.54
C LEU A 454 -5.55 -2.85 23.20
N GLY A 455 -4.33 -3.34 23.45
CA GLY A 455 -3.08 -2.69 23.05
C GLY A 455 -2.97 -2.51 21.54
N MET A 456 -3.22 -3.58 20.77
CA MET A 456 -3.25 -3.52 19.30
C MET A 456 -4.31 -2.55 18.79
N LYS A 457 -5.52 -2.57 19.37
CA LYS A 457 -6.59 -1.61 19.00
C LYS A 457 -6.21 -0.17 19.31
N LYS A 458 -5.54 0.07 20.45
CA LYS A 458 -5.06 1.41 20.83
C LYS A 458 -4.04 1.94 19.83
N GLU A 459 -3.07 1.11 19.43
CA GLU A 459 -2.09 1.46 18.39
C GLU A 459 -2.75 1.72 17.04
N GLN A 460 -3.71 0.89 16.62
CA GLN A 460 -4.48 1.11 15.39
C GLN A 460 -5.23 2.45 15.38
N CYS A 461 -5.94 2.77 16.47
CA CYS A 461 -6.63 4.06 16.61
C CYS A 461 -5.63 5.24 16.62
N SER A 462 -4.49 5.10 17.30
CA SER A 462 -3.41 6.09 17.33
C SER A 462 -2.86 6.36 15.92
N HIS A 463 -2.53 5.29 15.19
CA HIS A 463 -2.00 5.39 13.83
C HIS A 463 -2.99 6.06 12.89
N ARG A 464 -4.28 5.65 12.94
CA ARG A 464 -5.34 6.26 12.14
C ARG A 464 -5.53 7.75 12.48
N LEU A 465 -5.43 8.13 13.76
CA LEU A 465 -5.51 9.53 14.17
C LEU A 465 -4.36 10.37 13.58
N LEU A 466 -3.13 9.82 13.55
CA LEU A 466 -1.98 10.48 12.94
C LEU A 466 -2.19 10.69 11.44
N GLN A 467 -2.65 9.66 10.72
CA GLN A 467 -2.94 9.73 9.29
C GLN A 467 -4.04 10.76 8.97
N LEU A 468 -5.08 10.88 9.80
CA LEU A 468 -6.12 11.90 9.63
C LEU A 468 -5.59 13.33 9.85
N LYS A 469 -4.66 13.52 10.79
CA LYS A 469 -3.99 14.82 11.00
C LYS A 469 -3.08 15.18 9.83
N GLU A 470 -2.33 14.22 9.29
CA GLU A 470 -1.53 14.43 8.08
C GLU A 470 -2.42 14.75 6.88
N LEU A 471 -3.56 14.07 6.74
CA LEU A 471 -4.55 14.34 5.70
C LEU A 471 -5.09 15.78 5.81
N LYS A 472 -5.41 16.23 7.02
CA LYS A 472 -5.81 17.63 7.27
C LYS A 472 -4.70 18.63 6.89
N GLY A 473 -3.46 18.37 7.29
CA GLY A 473 -2.33 19.21 6.87
C GLY A 473 -2.14 19.25 5.35
N SER A 474 -2.38 18.13 4.66
CA SER A 474 -2.35 18.07 3.20
C SER A 474 -3.52 18.83 2.55
N PHE A 475 -4.70 18.88 3.19
CA PHE A 475 -5.82 19.71 2.77
C PHE A 475 -5.50 21.21 2.86
N ASP A 476 -4.94 21.66 3.99
CA ASP A 476 -4.53 23.06 4.17
C ASP A 476 -3.48 23.47 3.13
N THR A 477 -2.54 22.56 2.85
CA THR A 477 -1.54 22.75 1.79
C THR A 477 -2.21 22.86 0.41
N LEU A 478 -3.21 22.02 0.12
CA LEU A 478 -3.95 22.06 -1.13
C LEU A 478 -4.70 23.40 -1.32
N LEU A 479 -5.29 23.93 -0.24
CA LEU A 479 -5.95 25.24 -0.25
C LEU A 479 -4.96 26.35 -0.64
N SER A 480 -3.78 26.37 -0.02
CA SER A 480 -2.74 27.36 -0.33
C SER A 480 -2.22 27.27 -1.76
N LEU A 481 -2.13 26.05 -2.31
CA LEU A 481 -1.74 25.81 -3.70
C LEU A 481 -2.82 26.24 -4.69
N GLU A 482 -4.10 26.08 -4.35
CA GLU A 482 -5.21 26.56 -5.17
C GLU A 482 -5.21 28.09 -5.24
N GLU A 483 -5.10 28.77 -4.10
CA GLU A 483 -5.00 30.23 -4.02
C GLU A 483 -3.81 30.76 -4.81
N GLU A 484 -2.65 30.11 -4.70
CA GLU A 484 -1.47 30.45 -5.49
C GLU A 484 -1.72 30.27 -6.99
N CYS A 485 -2.29 29.13 -7.40
CA CYS A 485 -2.63 28.84 -8.79
C CYS A 485 -3.61 29.88 -9.35
N HIS A 486 -4.65 30.23 -8.59
CA HIS A 486 -5.63 31.24 -8.95
C HIS A 486 -4.99 32.63 -9.12
N ARG A 487 -4.17 33.05 -8.15
CA ARG A 487 -3.44 34.33 -8.21
C ARG A 487 -2.51 34.41 -9.42
N LYS A 488 -1.77 33.34 -9.72
CA LYS A 488 -0.88 33.28 -10.89
C LYS A 488 -1.67 33.28 -12.20
N ARG A 489 -2.84 32.63 -12.24
CA ARG A 489 -3.76 32.66 -13.38
C ARG A 489 -4.26 34.08 -13.65
N CYS A 490 -4.78 34.78 -12.64
CA CYS A 490 -5.26 36.16 -12.79
C CYS A 490 -4.14 37.08 -13.31
N ARG A 491 -2.92 36.95 -12.77
CA ARG A 491 -1.76 37.71 -13.24
C ARG A 491 -1.39 37.39 -14.69
N SER A 492 -1.41 36.12 -15.08
CA SER A 492 -1.16 35.71 -16.47
C SER A 492 -2.22 36.27 -17.43
N GLU A 493 -3.48 36.35 -17.02
CA GLU A 493 -4.57 36.95 -17.80
C GLU A 493 -4.41 38.47 -17.95
N GLU A 494 -4.00 39.17 -16.89
CA GLU A 494 -3.72 40.61 -16.92
C GLU A 494 -2.52 40.94 -17.82
N ASP A 495 -1.39 40.23 -17.65
CA ASP A 495 -0.20 40.42 -18.48
C ASP A 495 -0.49 40.09 -19.95
N ARG A 496 -1.36 39.10 -20.22
CA ARG A 496 -1.84 38.78 -21.57
C ARG A 496 -2.66 39.93 -22.17
N LYS A 497 -3.57 40.54 -21.42
CA LYS A 497 -4.34 41.71 -21.88
C LYS A 497 -3.42 42.90 -22.15
N SER A 498 -2.46 43.15 -21.27
CA SER A 498 -1.45 44.22 -21.43
C SER A 498 -0.64 44.03 -22.71
N TYR A 499 -0.18 42.80 -22.98
CA TYR A 499 0.51 42.46 -24.22
C TYR A 499 -0.35 42.70 -25.46
N LEU A 500 -1.61 42.25 -25.46
CA LEU A 500 -2.51 42.44 -26.60
C LEU A 500 -2.76 43.93 -26.90
N SER A 501 -2.92 44.75 -25.86
CA SER A 501 -3.06 46.20 -26.01
C SER A 501 -1.79 46.87 -26.56
N ALA A 502 -0.61 46.50 -26.03
CA ALA A 502 0.67 47.03 -26.52
C ALA A 502 0.99 46.58 -27.95
N ALA A 503 0.64 45.34 -28.30
CA ALA A 503 0.80 44.80 -29.65
C ALA A 503 -0.10 45.53 -30.65
N ALA A 504 -1.38 45.76 -30.31
CA ALA A 504 -2.30 46.51 -31.15
C ALA A 504 -1.84 47.97 -31.35
N LEU A 505 -1.35 48.63 -30.29
CA LEU A 505 -0.81 49.99 -30.38
C LEU A 505 0.43 50.05 -31.29
N TYR A 506 1.35 49.09 -31.14
CA TYR A 506 2.52 48.97 -31.99
C TYR A 506 2.12 48.73 -33.45
N GLU A 507 1.22 47.80 -33.73
CA GLU A 507 0.74 47.52 -35.09
C GLU A 507 0.08 48.73 -35.72
N ALA A 508 -0.77 49.46 -34.97
CA ALA A 508 -1.40 50.68 -35.44
C ALA A 508 -0.38 51.78 -35.76
N LYS A 509 0.59 52.05 -34.86
CA LYS A 509 1.65 53.04 -35.10
C LYS A 509 2.57 52.63 -36.25
N TYR A 510 2.90 51.34 -36.36
CA TYR A 510 3.75 50.82 -37.41
C TYR A 510 3.08 50.92 -38.79
N GLN A 511 1.79 50.60 -38.90
CA GLN A 511 1.04 50.80 -40.16
C GLN A 511 0.93 52.28 -40.52
N ALA A 512 0.56 53.15 -39.57
CA ALA A 512 0.47 54.59 -39.83
C ALA A 512 1.83 55.19 -40.26
N PHE A 513 2.94 54.70 -39.71
CA PHE A 513 4.29 55.10 -40.13
C PHE A 513 4.61 54.62 -41.56
N LEU A 514 4.23 53.39 -41.92
CA LEU A 514 4.43 52.87 -43.28
C LEU A 514 3.61 53.63 -44.32
N ASP A 515 2.37 53.97 -44.00
CA ASP A 515 1.47 54.71 -44.90
C ASP A 515 1.96 56.14 -45.18
N GLU A 516 2.69 56.74 -44.23
CA GLU A 516 3.20 58.11 -44.32
C GLU A 516 4.66 58.22 -44.76
N GLN A 517 5.35 57.10 -45.05
CA GLN A 517 6.75 57.07 -45.53
C GLN A 517 7.00 58.01 -46.73
N ALA A 518 6.05 58.08 -47.66
CA ALA A 518 6.15 58.97 -48.82
C ALA A 518 6.14 60.46 -48.40
N GLY A 519 5.34 60.83 -47.41
CA GLY A 519 5.28 62.19 -46.87
C GLY A 519 6.50 62.54 -46.01
N ILE A 520 7.04 61.58 -45.24
CA ILE A 520 8.27 61.75 -44.45
C ILE A 520 9.47 61.98 -45.37
N LEU A 521 9.59 61.20 -46.45
CA LEU A 521 10.64 61.37 -47.46
C LEU A 521 10.47 62.69 -48.24
N ALA A 522 9.24 63.13 -48.49
CA ALA A 522 8.95 64.41 -49.15
C ALA A 522 9.41 65.63 -48.34
N GLN A 523 9.41 65.57 -47.00
CA GLN A 523 9.91 66.66 -46.14
C GLN A 523 11.43 66.87 -46.25
N GLY A 524 12.19 65.82 -46.59
CA GLY A 524 13.65 65.88 -46.72
C GLY A 524 14.17 66.16 -48.13
N LEU A 525 13.27 66.44 -49.09
CA LEU A 525 13.61 66.68 -50.49
C LEU A 525 13.80 68.18 -50.77
N GLU A 526 15.04 68.59 -51.03
CA GLU A 526 15.38 69.94 -51.48
C GLU A 526 15.28 70.06 -53.01
N ALA A 527 14.85 71.23 -53.50
CA ALA A 527 14.66 71.46 -54.92
C ALA A 527 16.02 71.45 -55.67
N GLY A 528 16.19 70.51 -56.60
CA GLY A 528 17.42 70.34 -57.37
C GLY A 528 18.24 69.10 -56.98
N ASP A 529 18.01 68.54 -55.79
CA ASP A 529 18.69 67.31 -55.35
C ASP A 529 18.00 66.06 -55.91
N PRO A 530 18.76 65.04 -56.33
CA PRO A 530 18.20 63.81 -56.86
C PRO A 530 17.47 63.03 -55.76
N CYS A 531 16.20 62.71 -56.00
CA CYS A 531 15.41 61.96 -55.03
C CYS A 531 16.00 60.57 -54.72
N PRO A 532 16.10 60.17 -53.44
CA PRO A 532 16.71 58.90 -53.05
C PRO A 532 15.91 57.66 -53.50
N VAL A 533 14.64 57.83 -53.92
CA VAL A 533 13.78 56.73 -54.38
C VAL A 533 13.82 56.57 -55.91
N CYS A 534 13.72 57.67 -56.66
CA CYS A 534 13.57 57.64 -58.12
C CYS A 534 14.66 58.40 -58.90
N GLY A 535 15.53 59.18 -58.24
CA GLY A 535 16.62 59.94 -58.84
C GLY A 535 16.23 61.24 -59.56
N ALA A 536 14.93 61.58 -59.63
CA ALA A 536 14.47 62.81 -60.26
C ALA A 536 14.76 64.04 -59.37
N THR A 537 15.10 65.17 -60.01
CA THR A 537 15.44 66.44 -59.34
C THR A 537 14.25 67.40 -59.20
N SER A 538 13.07 67.01 -59.69
CA SER A 538 11.83 67.80 -59.62
C SER A 538 10.60 66.90 -59.49
N HIS A 539 9.71 67.23 -58.56
CA HIS A 539 8.44 66.54 -58.31
C HIS A 539 7.30 67.56 -58.30
N PRO A 540 6.34 67.49 -59.25
CA PRO A 540 5.28 68.49 -59.38
C PRO A 540 4.15 68.35 -58.33
N ALA A 541 4.02 67.18 -57.69
CA ALA A 541 3.01 66.92 -56.67
C ALA A 541 3.63 66.06 -55.54
N LEU A 542 4.24 66.72 -54.56
CA LEU A 542 4.73 66.05 -53.36
C LEU A 542 3.57 65.70 -52.43
N GLN A 543 3.59 64.48 -51.89
CA GLN A 543 2.61 64.05 -50.91
C GLN A 543 2.86 64.78 -49.58
N PRO A 544 1.91 65.56 -49.04
CA PRO A 544 2.08 66.19 -47.75
C PRO A 544 2.02 65.16 -46.63
N LEU A 545 2.87 65.31 -45.61
CA LEU A 545 2.77 64.52 -44.38
C LEU A 545 1.47 64.88 -43.65
N LYS A 546 0.65 63.89 -43.30
CA LYS A 546 -0.57 64.15 -42.52
C LYS A 546 -0.23 64.57 -41.09
N GLU A 547 -0.98 65.53 -40.54
CA GLU A 547 -0.87 65.92 -39.13
C GLU A 547 -1.21 64.71 -38.21
N GLY A 548 -0.29 64.37 -37.30
CA GLY A 548 -0.44 63.23 -36.38
C GLY A 548 0.21 61.92 -36.84
N ALA A 549 0.96 61.92 -37.95
CA ALA A 549 1.76 60.76 -38.35
C ALA A 549 2.82 60.42 -37.28
N PRO A 550 2.91 59.17 -36.80
CA PRO A 550 3.85 58.79 -35.75
C PRO A 550 5.29 58.89 -36.24
N ALA A 551 6.16 59.52 -35.45
CA ALA A 551 7.59 59.57 -35.75
C ALA A 551 8.25 58.19 -35.56
N GLN A 552 9.40 57.95 -36.21
CA GLN A 552 10.15 56.70 -36.07
C GLN A 552 10.47 56.37 -34.60
N GLN A 553 10.77 57.38 -33.78
CA GLN A 553 11.01 57.21 -32.35
C GLN A 553 9.77 56.69 -31.61
N GLU A 554 8.57 57.18 -31.94
CA GLU A 554 7.32 56.73 -31.31
C GLU A 554 6.97 55.27 -31.66
N VAL A 555 7.35 54.82 -32.86
CA VAL A 555 7.17 53.43 -33.30
C VAL A 555 8.13 52.51 -32.52
N GLU A 556 9.38 52.94 -32.33
CA GLU A 556 10.37 52.17 -31.57
C GLU A 556 10.01 52.11 -30.08
N GLU A 557 9.51 53.20 -29.48
CA GLU A 557 8.98 53.21 -28.10
C GLU A 557 7.79 52.24 -27.94
N ALA A 558 6.88 52.21 -28.92
CA ALA A 558 5.77 51.25 -28.92
C ALA A 558 6.26 49.80 -29.06
N ARG A 559 7.31 49.57 -29.85
CA ARG A 559 7.96 48.26 -30.02
C ARG A 559 8.61 47.79 -28.72
N GLU A 560 9.33 48.66 -28.03
CA GLU A 560 9.95 48.37 -26.73
C GLU A 560 8.90 48.06 -25.67
N SER A 561 7.82 48.84 -25.62
CA SER A 561 6.67 48.61 -24.74
C SER A 561 6.02 47.24 -24.99
N ARG A 562 5.80 46.87 -26.26
CA ARG A 562 5.30 45.54 -26.65
C ARG A 562 6.27 44.43 -26.22
N ASN A 563 7.57 44.57 -26.49
CA ASN A 563 8.58 43.56 -26.12
C ASN A 563 8.65 43.36 -24.60
N LEU A 564 8.52 44.43 -23.82
CA LEU A 564 8.47 44.35 -22.36
C LEU A 564 7.21 43.60 -21.89
N ALA A 565 6.05 43.93 -22.47
CA ALA A 565 4.80 43.24 -22.17
C ALA A 565 4.83 41.76 -22.57
N GLU A 566 5.46 41.42 -23.70
CA GLU A 566 5.66 40.05 -24.17
C GLU A 566 6.47 39.23 -23.16
N ARG A 567 7.60 39.77 -22.67
CA ARG A 567 8.44 39.13 -21.64
C ARG A 567 7.68 38.92 -20.32
N ARG A 568 6.87 39.89 -19.89
CA ARG A 568 6.02 39.76 -18.70
C ARG A 568 4.97 38.67 -18.87
N ARG A 569 4.30 38.64 -20.02
CA ARG A 569 3.35 37.57 -20.38
C ARG A 569 4.03 36.20 -20.37
N ASP A 570 5.20 36.03 -20.98
CA ASP A 570 5.93 34.75 -20.94
C ASP A 570 6.28 34.31 -19.51
N ALA A 571 6.82 35.21 -18.71
CA ALA A 571 7.20 34.91 -17.33
C ALA A 571 6.00 34.54 -16.46
N SER A 572 4.89 35.29 -16.60
CA SER A 572 3.65 35.04 -15.86
C SER A 572 2.96 33.73 -16.30
N ALA A 573 2.98 33.41 -17.60
CA ALA A 573 2.43 32.16 -18.13
C ALA A 573 3.23 30.93 -17.67
N ALA A 574 4.57 31.01 -17.67
CA ALA A 574 5.43 29.96 -17.13
C ALA A 574 5.18 29.74 -15.63
N ALA A 575 5.07 30.82 -14.85
CA ALA A 575 4.78 30.75 -13.42
C ALA A 575 3.38 30.16 -13.12
N PHE A 576 2.39 30.44 -13.96
CA PHE A 576 1.07 29.80 -13.87
C PHE A 576 1.13 28.30 -14.19
N GLN A 577 1.83 27.89 -15.25
CA GLN A 577 2.00 26.48 -15.58
C GLN A 577 2.66 25.69 -14.44
N GLU A 578 3.71 26.26 -13.83
CA GLU A 578 4.38 25.62 -12.70
C GLU A 578 3.44 25.47 -11.49
N ALA A 579 2.69 26.52 -11.15
CA ALA A 579 1.70 26.47 -10.07
C ALA A 579 0.57 25.47 -10.36
N ALA A 580 0.09 25.38 -11.60
CA ALA A 580 -0.95 24.43 -12.01
C ALA A 580 -0.48 22.96 -11.90
N ILE A 581 0.78 22.67 -12.24
CA ILE A 581 1.37 21.33 -12.09
C ILE A 581 1.49 20.96 -10.59
N ARG A 582 1.95 21.89 -9.75
CA ARG A 582 2.04 21.69 -8.29
C ARG A 582 0.67 21.45 -7.66
N TYR A 583 -0.34 22.25 -8.03
CA TYR A 583 -1.71 22.04 -7.58
C TYR A 583 -2.28 20.69 -8.05
N GLY A 584 -2.12 20.35 -9.33
CA GLY A 584 -2.61 19.07 -9.87
C GLY A 584 -1.97 17.84 -9.22
N SER A 585 -0.65 17.88 -8.97
CA SER A 585 0.04 16.81 -8.25
C SER A 585 -0.37 16.74 -6.77
N GLY A 586 -0.51 17.89 -6.09
CA GLY A 586 -1.04 17.97 -4.73
C GLY A 586 -2.47 17.42 -4.61
N LYS A 587 -3.36 17.77 -5.55
CA LYS A 587 -4.73 17.26 -5.62
C LYS A 587 -4.76 15.74 -5.73
N ASN A 588 -3.95 15.17 -6.61
CA ASN A 588 -3.87 13.71 -6.79
C ASN A 588 -3.32 12.99 -5.55
N ALA A 589 -2.35 13.57 -4.85
CA ALA A 589 -1.82 13.01 -3.61
C ALA A 589 -2.87 13.03 -2.49
N PHE A 590 -3.57 14.16 -2.33
CA PHE A 590 -4.67 14.30 -1.38
C PHE A 590 -5.81 13.30 -1.65
N LEU A 591 -6.24 13.17 -2.91
CA LEU A 591 -7.32 12.26 -3.32
C LEU A 591 -7.04 10.80 -3.02
N ARG A 592 -5.77 10.36 -3.08
CA ARG A 592 -5.37 9.00 -2.68
C ARG A 592 -5.50 8.82 -1.17
N GLY A 593 -4.92 9.73 -0.39
CA GLY A 593 -4.99 9.67 1.08
C GLY A 593 -6.42 9.77 1.61
N TYR A 594 -7.26 10.60 0.98
CA TYR A 594 -8.67 10.74 1.34
C TYR A 594 -9.43 9.42 1.12
N ARG A 595 -9.33 8.82 -0.09
CA ARG A 595 -9.99 7.53 -0.38
C ARG A 595 -9.57 6.41 0.56
N GLU A 596 -8.30 6.34 0.92
CA GLU A 596 -7.79 5.31 1.85
C GLU A 596 -8.33 5.47 3.28
N LEU A 597 -8.62 6.69 3.73
CA LEU A 597 -8.94 6.99 5.13
C LEU A 597 -10.43 7.16 5.43
N THR A 598 -11.22 7.60 4.43
CA THR A 598 -12.66 7.87 4.60
C THR A 598 -13.57 6.89 3.85
N GLU A 599 -13.04 5.97 3.02
CA GLU A 599 -13.83 5.00 2.21
C GLU A 599 -14.86 5.65 1.26
N ASP A 600 -14.78 6.97 1.10
CA ASP A 600 -15.71 7.80 0.35
C ASP A 600 -15.06 8.32 -0.94
N GLU A 601 -15.84 8.41 -2.02
CA GLU A 601 -15.41 9.12 -3.22
C GLU A 601 -15.67 10.63 -3.08
N PRO A 602 -14.61 11.46 -3.14
CA PRO A 602 -14.77 12.90 -3.15
C PRO A 602 -15.26 13.36 -4.54
N ASP A 603 -16.21 14.29 -4.55
CA ASP A 603 -16.68 14.92 -5.77
C ASP A 603 -15.57 15.80 -6.37
N GLU A 604 -14.98 15.36 -7.49
CA GLU A 604 -13.77 15.98 -8.07
C GLU A 604 -13.95 17.46 -8.43
N GLY A 605 -15.20 17.90 -8.63
CA GLY A 605 -15.59 19.27 -8.91
C GLY A 605 -15.74 20.18 -7.68
N MET A 606 -15.79 19.62 -6.46
CA MET A 606 -15.94 20.37 -5.20
C MET A 606 -14.65 20.46 -4.37
N LEU A 607 -13.49 20.17 -4.96
CA LEU A 607 -12.21 20.23 -4.24
C LEU A 607 -11.47 21.54 -4.50
N PRO A 608 -11.00 22.24 -3.46
CA PRO A 608 -11.24 22.05 -2.02
C PRO A 608 -12.52 22.78 -1.53
N SER A 609 -13.31 22.14 -0.66
CA SER A 609 -14.53 22.71 -0.07
C SER A 609 -14.60 22.53 1.44
N GLU A 610 -15.36 23.41 2.10
CA GLU A 610 -15.65 23.32 3.53
C GLU A 610 -16.29 21.98 3.92
N ALA A 611 -17.07 21.37 3.03
CA ALA A 611 -17.69 20.06 3.24
C ALA A 611 -16.62 18.96 3.44
N ILE A 612 -15.57 18.96 2.63
CA ILE A 612 -14.48 17.97 2.73
C ILE A 612 -13.67 18.19 4.01
N CYS A 613 -13.40 19.45 4.37
CA CYS A 613 -12.76 19.78 5.64
C CYS A 613 -13.60 19.30 6.84
N HIS A 614 -14.92 19.54 6.83
CA HIS A 614 -15.81 19.08 7.89
C HIS A 614 -15.79 17.56 8.02
N ARG A 615 -15.79 16.81 6.91
CA ARG A 615 -15.71 15.34 6.94
C ARG A 615 -14.40 14.83 7.54
N ILE A 616 -13.26 15.45 7.20
CA ILE A 616 -11.96 15.10 7.78
C ILE A 616 -11.98 15.35 9.29
N LEU A 617 -12.50 16.50 9.73
CA LEU A 617 -12.62 16.85 11.15
C LEU A 617 -13.56 15.92 11.90
N GLU A 618 -14.65 15.50 11.27
CA GLU A 618 -15.61 14.56 11.85
C GLU A 618 -15.00 13.16 11.99
N ALA A 619 -14.28 12.69 10.97
CA ALA A 619 -13.51 11.44 11.04
C ALA A 619 -12.40 11.50 12.12
N GLU A 620 -11.68 12.62 12.22
CA GLU A 620 -10.68 12.87 13.27
C GLU A 620 -11.33 12.76 14.66
N ARG A 621 -12.47 13.44 14.87
CA ARG A 621 -13.21 13.42 16.12
C ARG A 621 -13.69 12.02 16.50
N GLN A 622 -14.32 11.30 15.56
CA GLN A 622 -14.79 9.93 15.80
C GLN A 622 -13.62 8.99 16.17
N CYS A 623 -12.49 9.12 15.48
CA CYS A 623 -11.30 8.33 15.77
C CYS A 623 -10.69 8.70 17.14
N GLN A 624 -10.74 9.98 17.52
CA GLN A 624 -10.27 10.46 18.82
C GLN A 624 -11.15 9.95 19.97
N GLU A 625 -12.47 9.97 19.81
CA GLU A 625 -13.42 9.38 20.78
C GLU A 625 -13.20 7.86 20.92
N ALA A 626 -12.97 7.16 19.80
CA ALA A 626 -12.64 5.73 19.81
C ALA A 626 -11.31 5.47 20.54
N TYR A 627 -10.27 6.26 20.27
CA TYR A 627 -8.98 6.16 20.96
C TYR A 627 -9.12 6.35 22.46
N HIS A 628 -9.88 7.35 22.93
CA HIS A 628 -10.11 7.57 24.35
C HIS A 628 -10.83 6.39 25.02
N LYS A 629 -11.86 5.85 24.38
CA LYS A 629 -12.59 4.66 24.89
C LYS A 629 -11.67 3.44 25.00
N VAL A 630 -10.87 3.17 23.96
CA VAL A 630 -9.93 2.04 23.95
C VAL A 630 -8.79 2.26 24.95
N SER A 631 -8.26 3.47 25.09
CA SER A 631 -7.20 3.77 26.05
C SER A 631 -7.69 3.60 27.49
N TRP A 632 -8.91 4.04 27.81
CA TRP A 632 -9.51 3.83 29.12
C TRP A 632 -9.74 2.33 29.41
N ALA A 633 -10.26 1.59 28.43
CA ALA A 633 -10.44 0.15 28.54
C ALA A 633 -9.11 -0.60 28.73
N TYR A 634 -8.06 -0.17 28.01
CA TYR A 634 -6.71 -0.70 28.15
C TYR A 634 -6.15 -0.45 29.55
N GLU A 635 -6.24 0.77 30.08
CA GLU A 635 -5.77 1.08 31.44
C GLU A 635 -6.51 0.29 32.52
N LYS A 636 -7.81 0.07 32.33
CA LYS A 636 -8.61 -0.77 33.22
C LYS A 636 -8.15 -2.24 33.15
N ALA A 637 -8.01 -2.78 31.94
CA ALA A 637 -7.56 -4.15 31.72
C ALA A 637 -6.12 -4.39 32.22
N ASP A 638 -5.22 -3.42 32.05
CA ASP A 638 -3.83 -3.48 32.54
C ASP A 638 -3.77 -3.50 34.08
N LYS A 639 -4.63 -2.72 34.75
CA LYS A 639 -4.77 -2.78 36.21
C LYS A 639 -5.34 -4.12 36.67
N GLU A 640 -6.37 -4.64 36.02
CA GLU A 640 -6.94 -5.96 36.31
C GLU A 640 -5.90 -7.07 36.10
N ALA A 641 -5.17 -7.05 34.99
CA ALA A 641 -4.11 -8.03 34.70
C ALA A 641 -2.98 -8.01 35.75
N LYS A 642 -2.57 -6.83 36.23
CA LYS A 642 -1.60 -6.69 37.34
C LYS A 642 -2.13 -7.29 38.65
N LEU A 643 -3.40 -7.10 38.97
CA LEU A 643 -4.04 -7.72 40.13
C LEU A 643 -4.11 -9.26 39.99
N HIS A 644 -4.42 -9.76 38.79
CA HIS A 644 -4.41 -11.21 38.51
C HIS A 644 -2.98 -11.79 38.55
N GLU A 645 -1.97 -11.04 38.13
CA GLU A 645 -0.56 -11.40 38.24
C GLU A 645 -0.10 -11.48 39.70
N GLU A 646 -0.48 -10.50 40.53
CA GLU A 646 -0.24 -10.51 41.97
C GLU A 646 -0.95 -11.69 42.65
N ALA A 647 -2.19 -12.00 42.28
CA ALA A 647 -2.94 -13.16 42.80
C ALA A 647 -2.31 -14.51 42.39
N LYS A 648 -1.79 -14.62 41.17
CA LYS A 648 -1.03 -15.78 40.70
C LYS A 648 0.29 -15.94 41.48
N ASN A 649 0.96 -14.83 41.76
CA ASN A 649 2.24 -14.82 42.48
C ASN A 649 2.05 -15.09 44.00
N SER A 650 0.95 -14.64 44.60
CA SER A 650 0.63 -14.95 46.01
C SER A 650 0.19 -16.41 46.19
N GLY A 651 -0.58 -16.98 45.26
CA GLY A 651 -0.92 -18.40 45.24
C GLY A 651 0.27 -19.34 44.96
N THR A 652 1.38 -18.83 44.45
CA THR A 652 2.63 -19.58 44.27
C THR A 652 3.63 -19.40 45.42
N ALA A 653 3.58 -18.27 46.16
CA ALA A 653 4.42 -18.05 47.34
C ALA A 653 4.15 -19.10 48.46
N ASP A 654 2.91 -19.55 48.60
CA ASP A 654 2.54 -20.58 49.59
C ASP A 654 3.02 -22.00 49.22
N ARG A 655 3.49 -22.22 47.99
CA ARG A 655 4.16 -23.47 47.59
C ARG A 655 5.61 -23.54 48.10
N GLY A 656 6.25 -22.38 48.33
CA GLY A 656 7.64 -22.30 48.80
C GLY A 656 7.83 -22.59 50.29
N SER A 657 6.82 -22.30 51.11
CA SER A 657 6.78 -22.61 52.55
C SER A 657 6.51 -24.10 52.79
N ALA A 658 5.59 -24.71 52.03
CA ALA A 658 5.23 -26.13 52.14
C ALA A 658 6.37 -27.07 51.68
N GLY A 659 7.06 -26.75 50.57
CA GLY A 659 8.18 -27.56 50.07
C GLY A 659 9.43 -27.58 50.98
N ARG A 660 9.59 -26.58 51.86
CA ARG A 660 10.64 -26.57 52.89
C ARG A 660 10.29 -27.45 54.09
N ALA A 661 9.01 -27.56 54.45
CA ALA A 661 8.57 -28.41 55.55
C ALA A 661 8.71 -29.91 55.21
N GLU A 662 8.45 -30.31 53.96
CA GLU A 662 8.59 -31.70 53.49
C GLU A 662 10.04 -32.20 53.51
N ARG A 663 11.02 -31.35 53.18
CA ARG A 663 12.45 -31.74 53.29
C ARG A 663 12.94 -31.88 54.72
N THR A 664 12.26 -31.25 55.69
CA THR A 664 12.67 -31.29 57.10
C THR A 664 12.09 -32.51 57.83
N ALA A 665 10.91 -33.00 57.41
CA ALA A 665 10.27 -34.18 57.99
C ALA A 665 10.89 -35.52 57.52
N LEU A 666 11.45 -35.57 56.31
CA LEU A 666 12.13 -36.76 55.77
C LEU A 666 13.55 -36.99 56.32
N GLN A 667 14.15 -36.01 57.01
CA GLN A 667 15.47 -36.15 57.63
C GLN A 667 15.43 -36.60 59.11
N THR A 668 14.29 -36.54 59.79
CA THR A 668 14.19 -36.87 61.23
C THR A 668 13.71 -38.30 61.53
N GLY A 669 13.27 -39.07 60.54
CA GLY A 669 12.76 -40.45 60.73
C GLY A 669 13.83 -41.56 60.67
N GLY A 670 15.09 -41.23 60.40
CA GLY A 670 16.14 -42.19 60.06
C GLY A 670 17.27 -42.32 61.07
N ARG A 671 17.01 -42.34 62.38
CA ARG A 671 18.07 -42.65 63.37
C ARG A 671 17.50 -43.06 64.73
N THR A 672 17.22 -44.36 64.92
CA THR A 672 17.45 -45.09 66.19
C THR A 672 16.98 -46.55 66.08
N ARG A 673 17.91 -47.44 65.72
CA ARG A 673 17.94 -48.84 66.18
C ARG A 673 19.38 -49.35 66.13
N ARG A 674 20.04 -49.34 67.29
CA ARG A 674 21.19 -50.17 67.64
C ARG A 674 21.31 -50.20 69.17
N THR A 675 20.72 -51.24 69.75
CA THR A 675 21.26 -52.15 70.78
C THR A 675 20.23 -53.26 70.95
#